data_AF-A0AAJ6B5G3-F1
#
_entry.id   AF-A0AAJ6B5G3-F1
#
_cell.length_a   1.000
_cell.length_b   1.000
_cell.length_c   1.000
_cell.angle_alpha   90.00
_cell.angle_beta   90.00
_cell.angle_gamma   90.00
#
_symmetry.space_group_name_H-M   'P 1'
#
loop_
_entity.id
_entity.type
_entity.pdbx_description
1 polymer ?
#
loop_
_entity_poly.entity_id
_entity_poly.type
_entity_poly.pdbx_seq_one_letter_code
_entity_poly.pdbx_strand_id
1 'polypeptide(L)'
;MSPRLEPRRAVSPTALVVAVLSLVAGMLVFAPPAPAQAATALPSTIQDGGFIISDAEFFDSDSMTATEIKSFLKARVTTCKATTGPACLKDFTTDLPAKKADSYCKAISAREDASAAAVIAAVAKACGINPKVILVMLQKEQGLVTSTAPSEWSYRAAMGQACPDTAPCDEAAAGFVNQVYKGARQMQVYTKNPTSFNYRAGQVNTIKWHPTSSCGSSKVFIKNQATANLYIYTPYRPNIAALAAGSGTGDGCSTYGNRNFYNYYVTWFAPGASSSTGTPAQVSACTAPASADITAGSGTATVTTATTGRKAPTTKCTSGTVSLAKGATVTVLGTYGAWLRVKSGSSTLWAAKSALKVASSGTPAGSSCAAPASSSITKASGKVVVATASLNARKAPSTACDTGRITVKLGAVYTRTATYDVWWRITVGSSSYWVHSAYVSLQSPSTTPVPTPKPTPTPTPTATAAPDATTMYARAATHLRAKASSSTYLSSVTTSTKVTVTATSGTWSQVKIGSTKGWIASSKLVAKKPAAVATTTMKTKTAVTSRVAASSSSTAVKKLAKGTQVTVVDGIGNWTAVKVGSATAWVPTSALTKMTPAARQTTTSLNVRSSASTSAKVITTLKKGTKVSVTATSGAWRKVSVSGKTGWVHGSYLTTVAPTKVVKTTTTSLNLRSSASTSAKIITVLKKGTKVTVTTSQGAWRKVTVGSRTGWVHSDYLK
;
A
#
# COMPACT_ATOMS: atom_id res chain seq x y z
N MET A 1 -28.66 -68.89 -35.83
CA MET A 1 -27.78 -69.89 -35.20
C MET A 1 -27.43 -69.40 -33.80
N SER A 2 -28.10 -69.94 -32.79
CA SER A 2 -27.74 -69.81 -31.37
C SER A 2 -26.80 -70.97 -30.97
N PRO A 3 -26.43 -71.17 -29.69
CA PRO A 3 -25.42 -70.45 -28.91
C PRO A 3 -24.48 -71.45 -28.18
N ARG A 4 -23.55 -71.00 -27.33
CA ARG A 4 -23.13 -71.65 -26.05
C ARG A 4 -22.01 -70.83 -25.39
N LEU A 5 -22.23 -70.16 -24.27
CA LEU A 5 -22.48 -70.62 -22.88
C LEU A 5 -21.17 -70.87 -22.09
N GLU A 6 -20.95 -70.00 -21.09
CA GLU A 6 -20.12 -70.25 -19.90
C GLU A 6 -20.70 -71.39 -19.04
N PRO A 7 -19.92 -71.90 -18.06
CA PRO A 7 -20.50 -71.99 -16.70
C PRO A 7 -19.55 -71.70 -15.52
N ARG A 8 -20.04 -70.81 -14.63
CA ARG A 8 -20.35 -70.96 -13.18
C ARG A 8 -19.34 -71.57 -12.16
N ARG A 9 -18.99 -70.68 -11.20
CA ARG A 9 -19.12 -70.72 -9.71
C ARG A 9 -18.43 -71.79 -8.83
N ALA A 10 -17.48 -71.27 -8.03
CA ALA A 10 -17.46 -71.13 -6.56
C ALA A 10 -17.49 -72.35 -5.62
N VAL A 11 -16.46 -72.47 -4.75
CA VAL A 11 -16.56 -72.86 -3.32
C VAL A 11 -15.38 -72.23 -2.53
N SER A 12 -15.65 -71.71 -1.33
CA SER A 12 -14.68 -71.25 -0.29
C SER A 12 -14.66 -72.30 0.84
N PRO A 13 -13.57 -72.44 1.63
CA PRO A 13 -13.61 -71.82 2.96
C PRO A 13 -12.27 -71.28 3.52
N THR A 14 -12.40 -70.17 4.25
CA THR A 14 -11.66 -69.71 5.46
C THR A 14 -11.11 -70.81 6.37
N ALA A 15 -10.07 -70.68 7.20
CA ALA A 15 -9.18 -69.60 7.64
C ALA A 15 -8.07 -70.23 8.53
N LEU A 16 -6.89 -69.61 8.65
CA LEU A 16 -6.20 -69.54 9.95
C LEU A 16 -5.27 -68.32 10.02
N VAL A 17 -5.26 -67.72 11.21
CA VAL A 17 -4.74 -66.42 11.64
C VAL A 17 -3.38 -66.59 12.32
N VAL A 18 -2.46 -65.61 12.19
CA VAL A 18 -1.74 -64.91 13.30
C VAL A 18 -0.67 -63.93 12.74
N ALA A 19 -0.95 -62.64 12.96
CA ALA A 19 -0.14 -61.46 13.34
C ALA A 19 1.40 -61.52 13.47
N VAL A 20 2.23 -60.45 13.35
CA VAL A 20 2.14 -58.98 13.08
C VAL A 20 3.59 -58.44 12.96
N LEU A 21 3.88 -57.47 12.07
CA LEU A 21 4.71 -56.26 12.37
C LEU A 21 4.74 -55.24 11.20
N SER A 22 3.81 -54.28 11.30
CA SER A 22 3.89 -52.83 11.04
C SER A 22 4.96 -52.24 10.09
N LEU A 23 4.51 -51.66 8.97
CA LEU A 23 5.17 -50.49 8.36
C LEU A 23 4.13 -49.44 7.92
N VAL A 24 4.04 -48.35 8.68
CA VAL A 24 3.22 -47.17 8.36
C VAL A 24 4.04 -46.26 7.45
N ALA A 25 3.72 -46.23 6.16
CA ALA A 25 4.21 -45.21 5.24
C ALA A 25 3.22 -44.03 5.23
N GLY A 26 3.53 -42.98 6.00
CA GLY A 26 2.78 -41.73 5.98
C GLY A 26 3.02 -40.97 4.67
N MET A 27 1.98 -40.85 3.83
CA MET A 27 1.98 -39.94 2.69
C MET A 27 1.94 -38.48 3.17
N LEU A 28 3.08 -37.79 3.10
CA LEU A 28 3.15 -36.34 3.20
C LEU A 28 2.66 -35.73 1.88
N VAL A 29 1.43 -35.22 1.88
CA VAL A 29 0.86 -34.43 0.79
C VAL A 29 1.61 -33.08 0.73
N PHE A 30 2.50 -32.93 -0.25
CA PHE A 30 3.10 -31.65 -0.58
C PHE A 30 2.03 -30.74 -1.21
N ALA A 31 1.54 -29.77 -0.45
CA ALA A 31 0.74 -28.68 -0.98
C ALA A 31 1.62 -27.81 -1.92
N PRO A 32 1.15 -27.47 -3.13
CA PRO A 32 1.89 -26.56 -4.01
C PRO A 32 2.03 -25.18 -3.34
N PRO A 33 3.15 -24.44 -3.57
CA PRO A 33 3.31 -23.10 -3.06
C PRO A 33 2.18 -22.22 -3.61
N ALA A 34 1.48 -21.54 -2.71
CA ALA A 34 0.39 -20.66 -3.07
C ALA A 34 0.86 -19.60 -4.10
N PRO A 35 0.07 -19.29 -5.14
CA PRO A 35 0.40 -18.21 -6.05
C PRO A 35 0.56 -16.91 -5.26
N ALA A 36 1.65 -16.18 -5.54
CA ALA A 36 1.93 -14.88 -4.91
C ALA A 36 0.67 -14.01 -4.96
N GLN A 37 0.12 -13.69 -3.79
CA GLN A 37 -1.09 -12.89 -3.66
C GLN A 37 -0.90 -11.57 -4.43
N ALA A 38 -1.84 -11.26 -5.33
CA ALA A 38 -1.91 -9.96 -5.98
C ALA A 38 -1.97 -8.88 -4.88
N ALA A 39 -0.90 -8.10 -4.76
CA ALA A 39 -0.71 -7.18 -3.66
C ALA A 39 -1.83 -6.11 -3.64
N THR A 40 -2.31 -5.77 -2.44
CA THR A 40 -3.18 -4.62 -2.18
C THR A 40 -2.55 -3.33 -2.72
N ALA A 41 -3.32 -2.26 -2.99
CA ALA A 41 -2.75 -1.03 -3.59
C ALA A 41 -1.57 -0.45 -2.77
N LEU A 42 -1.68 -0.56 -1.44
CA LEU A 42 -0.66 -0.26 -0.43
C LEU A 42 -0.70 -1.38 0.64
N PRO A 43 0.42 -1.71 1.29
CA PRO A 43 0.41 -2.54 2.50
C PRO A 43 -0.18 -1.77 3.68
N SER A 44 -0.43 -2.44 4.80
CA SER A 44 -0.75 -1.79 6.09
C SER A 44 0.50 -1.38 6.87
N THR A 45 1.64 -2.00 6.57
CA THR A 45 2.97 -1.73 7.18
C THR A 45 4.07 -1.94 6.14
N ILE A 46 5.20 -1.25 6.32
CA ILE A 46 6.41 -1.42 5.50
C ILE A 46 7.57 -2.05 6.28
N GLN A 47 7.29 -2.68 7.43
CA GLN A 47 8.31 -3.27 8.30
C GLN A 47 9.21 -4.30 7.59
N ASP A 48 8.64 -5.09 6.67
CA ASP A 48 9.39 -6.08 5.89
C ASP A 48 10.33 -5.43 4.85
N GLY A 49 10.11 -4.15 4.53
CA GLY A 49 10.82 -3.39 3.50
C GLY A 49 10.56 -3.89 2.08
N GLY A 50 9.88 -5.01 1.87
CA GLY A 50 9.77 -5.70 0.58
C GLY A 50 8.63 -5.19 -0.28
N PHE A 51 7.69 -4.45 0.30
CA PHE A 51 6.52 -3.92 -0.39
C PHE A 51 6.13 -2.57 0.19
N ILE A 52 6.36 -1.48 -0.56
CA ILE A 52 6.05 -0.11 -0.12
C ILE A 52 4.78 0.42 -0.78
N ILE A 53 4.61 0.14 -2.07
CA ILE A 53 3.48 0.57 -2.90
C ILE A 53 3.33 -0.41 -4.07
N SER A 54 2.10 -0.67 -4.51
CA SER A 54 1.84 -1.53 -5.67
C SER A 54 2.25 -0.88 -7.00
N ASP A 55 2.62 -1.70 -7.99
CA ASP A 55 2.85 -1.22 -9.36
C ASP A 55 1.58 -0.56 -9.93
N ALA A 56 0.41 -1.15 -9.65
CA ALA A 56 -0.87 -0.61 -10.08
C ALA A 56 -1.11 0.81 -9.55
N GLU A 57 -0.76 1.08 -8.29
CA GLU A 57 -0.86 2.43 -7.72
C GLU A 57 0.27 3.33 -8.24
N PHE A 58 1.51 2.87 -8.27
CA PHE A 58 2.67 3.69 -8.61
C PHE A 58 2.64 4.21 -10.06
N PHE A 59 2.15 3.39 -11.00
CA PHE A 59 2.07 3.71 -12.43
C PHE A 59 0.66 4.20 -12.88
N ASP A 60 -0.26 4.47 -11.94
CA ASP A 60 -1.57 5.05 -12.26
C ASP A 60 -1.47 6.54 -12.62
N SER A 61 -1.05 6.85 -13.84
CA SER A 61 -0.92 8.22 -14.33
C SER A 61 -2.23 9.02 -14.38
N ASP A 62 -3.37 8.35 -14.26
CA ASP A 62 -4.71 8.96 -14.32
C ASP A 62 -5.31 9.20 -12.91
N SER A 63 -4.52 8.99 -11.84
CA SER A 63 -5.02 9.04 -10.47
C SER A 63 -5.44 10.43 -9.99
N MET A 64 -4.96 11.50 -10.64
CA MET A 64 -5.33 12.90 -10.39
C MET A 64 -5.24 13.73 -11.67
N THR A 65 -6.23 14.60 -11.87
CA THR A 65 -6.22 15.65 -12.89
C THR A 65 -5.45 16.88 -12.43
N ALA A 66 -5.07 17.77 -13.36
CA ALA A 66 -4.44 19.06 -13.03
C ALA A 66 -5.28 19.89 -12.03
N THR A 67 -6.61 19.87 -12.15
CA THR A 67 -7.53 20.56 -11.22
C THR A 67 -7.50 19.97 -9.82
N GLU A 68 -7.45 18.64 -9.71
CA GLU A 68 -7.34 17.95 -8.42
C GLU A 68 -5.97 18.20 -7.77
N ILE A 69 -4.89 18.19 -8.55
CA ILE A 69 -3.54 18.54 -8.07
C ILE A 69 -3.53 19.98 -7.57
N LYS A 70 -4.09 20.93 -8.33
CA LYS A 70 -4.19 22.33 -7.92
C LYS A 70 -4.97 22.48 -6.60
N SER A 71 -6.08 21.76 -6.47
CA SER A 71 -6.91 21.77 -5.24
C SER A 71 -6.16 21.16 -4.05
N PHE A 72 -5.42 20.07 -4.29
CA PHE A 72 -4.58 19.45 -3.29
C PHE A 72 -3.48 20.40 -2.78
N LEU A 73 -2.74 21.05 -3.69
CA LEU A 73 -1.68 22.00 -3.34
C LEU A 73 -2.23 23.20 -2.54
N LYS A 74 -3.40 23.74 -2.94
CA LYS A 74 -4.08 24.80 -2.19
C LYS A 74 -4.51 24.37 -0.79
N ALA A 75 -4.85 23.10 -0.59
CA ALA A 75 -5.19 22.58 0.73
C ALA A 75 -3.96 22.37 1.63
N ARG A 76 -2.75 22.25 1.05
CA ARG A 76 -1.50 22.07 1.80
C ARG A 76 -0.92 23.40 2.28
N VAL A 77 -1.07 24.45 1.48
CA VAL A 77 -0.59 25.80 1.82
C VAL A 77 -1.76 26.76 1.67
N THR A 78 -2.31 27.27 2.77
CA THR A 78 -3.42 28.23 2.71
C THR A 78 -2.94 29.63 2.36
N THR A 79 -1.80 30.03 2.94
CA THR A 79 -1.19 31.35 2.73
C THR A 79 0.24 31.17 2.24
N CYS A 80 0.55 31.74 1.08
CA CYS A 80 1.93 31.82 0.62
C CYS A 80 2.62 33.02 1.26
N LYS A 81 3.78 32.79 1.87
CA LYS A 81 4.63 33.75 2.57
C LYS A 81 5.93 34.07 1.82
N ALA A 82 6.10 33.57 0.59
CA ALA A 82 7.25 33.91 -0.23
C ALA A 82 7.26 35.42 -0.50
N THR A 83 8.30 36.10 -0.04
CA THR A 83 8.56 37.52 -0.32
C THR A 83 9.71 37.71 -1.31
N THR A 84 10.56 36.70 -1.44
CA THR A 84 11.66 36.58 -2.41
C THR A 84 11.66 35.15 -2.99
N GLY A 85 12.19 35.00 -4.21
CA GLY A 85 12.20 33.70 -4.91
C GLY A 85 10.84 33.28 -5.48
N PRO A 86 10.64 31.99 -5.81
CA PRO A 86 9.45 31.56 -6.52
C PRO A 86 8.23 31.53 -5.59
N ALA A 87 7.04 31.76 -6.17
CA ALA A 87 5.80 31.58 -5.44
C ALA A 87 5.67 30.14 -4.89
N CYS A 88 4.83 29.95 -3.87
CA CYS A 88 4.51 28.62 -3.35
C CYS A 88 3.91 27.75 -4.44
N LEU A 89 4.13 26.43 -4.39
CA LEU A 89 3.81 25.49 -5.47
C LEU A 89 2.35 25.57 -5.97
N LYS A 90 1.42 25.96 -5.10
CA LYS A 90 0.00 26.16 -5.44
C LYS A 90 -0.28 27.36 -6.38
N ASP A 91 0.58 28.38 -6.34
CA ASP A 91 0.47 29.64 -7.08
C ASP A 91 1.57 29.77 -8.15
N PHE A 92 2.60 28.91 -8.10
CA PHE A 92 3.70 28.89 -9.07
C PHE A 92 3.23 28.58 -10.50
N THR A 93 3.74 29.38 -11.43
CA THR A 93 3.54 29.26 -12.88
C THR A 93 4.91 29.29 -13.58
N THR A 94 5.01 28.62 -14.71
CA THR A 94 6.22 28.54 -15.52
C THR A 94 5.88 28.06 -16.92
N ASP A 95 6.71 28.38 -17.91
CA ASP A 95 6.54 27.82 -19.24
C ASP A 95 6.95 26.36 -19.27
N LEU A 96 6.07 25.54 -19.86
CA LEU A 96 6.33 24.15 -20.16
C LEU A 96 6.72 24.04 -21.64
N PRO A 97 8.01 23.99 -21.98
CA PRO A 97 8.42 23.78 -23.36
C PRO A 97 7.99 22.38 -23.85
N ALA A 98 7.77 22.25 -25.16
CA ALA A 98 7.46 20.96 -25.76
C ALA A 98 8.57 19.93 -25.45
N LYS A 99 8.18 18.71 -25.09
CA LYS A 99 9.09 17.59 -24.91
C LYS A 99 8.79 16.54 -25.98
N LYS A 100 9.83 16.11 -26.69
CA LYS A 100 9.72 15.01 -27.67
C LYS A 100 9.47 13.70 -26.94
N ALA A 101 8.74 12.79 -27.59
CA ALA A 101 8.59 11.43 -27.09
C ALA A 101 9.93 10.69 -27.14
N ASP A 102 10.14 9.78 -26.19
CA ASP A 102 11.23 8.82 -26.22
C ASP A 102 10.75 7.44 -25.74
N SER A 103 11.69 6.51 -25.51
CA SER A 103 11.38 5.17 -25.05
C SER A 103 10.76 5.11 -23.65
N TYR A 104 10.73 6.19 -22.89
CA TYR A 104 10.30 6.24 -21.49
C TYR A 104 9.06 7.12 -21.28
N CYS A 105 8.97 8.25 -21.97
CA CYS A 105 7.85 9.19 -21.88
C CYS A 105 7.29 9.54 -23.25
N LYS A 106 5.98 9.75 -23.32
CA LYS A 106 5.30 10.30 -24.50
C LYS A 106 5.63 11.79 -24.67
N ALA A 107 5.32 12.32 -25.86
CA ALA A 107 5.49 13.74 -26.14
C ALA A 107 4.59 14.60 -25.24
N ILE A 108 5.08 15.77 -24.87
CA ILE A 108 4.35 16.81 -24.13
C ILE A 108 4.30 18.05 -25.03
N SER A 109 3.10 18.55 -25.30
CA SER A 109 2.92 19.81 -26.04
C SER A 109 3.38 21.00 -25.20
N ALA A 110 3.90 22.03 -25.86
CA ALA A 110 4.25 23.27 -25.20
C ALA A 110 3.03 23.93 -24.54
N ARG A 111 3.26 24.66 -23.46
CA ARG A 111 2.26 25.48 -22.78
C ARG A 111 2.93 26.63 -22.05
N GLU A 112 2.54 27.84 -22.38
CA GLU A 112 2.94 29.05 -21.65
C GLU A 112 2.15 29.18 -20.34
N ASP A 113 2.74 29.83 -19.34
CA ASP A 113 2.12 30.12 -18.03
C ASP A 113 1.50 28.89 -17.36
N ALA A 114 2.13 27.73 -17.53
CA ALA A 114 1.65 26.48 -16.95
C ALA A 114 1.80 26.50 -15.43
N SER A 115 0.69 26.39 -14.71
CA SER A 115 0.75 26.16 -13.26
C SER A 115 1.53 24.88 -12.92
N ALA A 116 2.15 24.83 -11.74
CA ALA A 116 2.84 23.62 -11.27
C ALA A 116 1.97 22.35 -11.38
N ALA A 117 0.68 22.48 -11.07
CA ALA A 117 -0.30 21.39 -11.18
C ALA A 117 -0.49 20.90 -12.62
N ALA A 118 -0.44 21.80 -13.61
CA ALA A 118 -0.53 21.46 -15.02
C ALA A 118 0.75 20.74 -15.49
N VAL A 119 1.92 21.21 -15.07
CA VAL A 119 3.21 20.56 -15.36
C VAL A 119 3.23 19.14 -14.79
N ILE A 120 2.88 18.97 -13.51
CA ILE A 120 2.83 17.64 -12.86
C ILE A 120 1.86 16.71 -13.59
N ALA A 121 0.66 17.17 -13.94
CA ALA A 121 -0.32 16.36 -14.66
C ALA A 121 0.16 15.94 -16.05
N ALA A 122 0.76 16.87 -16.81
CA ALA A 122 1.27 16.60 -18.15
C ALA A 122 2.41 15.58 -18.11
N VAL A 123 3.37 15.76 -17.20
CA VAL A 123 4.51 14.85 -17.02
C VAL A 123 4.04 13.48 -16.53
N ALA A 124 3.16 13.43 -15.52
CA ALA A 124 2.59 12.19 -15.01
C ALA A 124 1.96 11.36 -16.13
N LYS A 125 1.14 12.01 -16.97
CA LYS A 125 0.47 11.37 -18.10
C LYS A 125 1.44 10.91 -19.18
N ALA A 126 2.44 11.73 -19.49
CA ALA A 126 3.44 11.42 -20.51
C ALA A 126 4.34 10.24 -20.09
N CYS A 127 4.82 10.24 -18.84
CA CYS A 127 5.74 9.24 -18.33
C CYS A 127 5.05 8.05 -17.65
N GLY A 128 3.72 8.00 -17.59
CA GLY A 128 3.00 6.87 -16.98
C GLY A 128 3.27 6.72 -15.47
N ILE A 129 3.45 7.83 -14.76
CA ILE A 129 3.71 7.84 -13.31
C ILE A 129 2.53 8.48 -12.59
N ASN A 130 2.13 7.92 -11.46
CA ASN A 130 1.04 8.46 -10.66
C ASN A 130 1.36 9.89 -10.14
N PRO A 131 0.51 10.90 -10.40
CA PRO A 131 0.73 12.26 -9.91
C PRO A 131 0.93 12.37 -8.39
N LYS A 132 0.28 11.50 -7.60
CA LYS A 132 0.46 11.41 -6.14
C LYS A 132 1.88 11.01 -5.76
N VAL A 133 2.51 10.13 -6.54
CA VAL A 133 3.91 9.73 -6.36
C VAL A 133 4.82 10.94 -6.59
N ILE A 134 4.60 11.68 -7.68
CA ILE A 134 5.37 12.91 -7.98
C ILE A 134 5.22 13.93 -6.84
N LEU A 135 4.01 14.16 -6.34
CA LEU A 135 3.76 15.07 -5.22
C LEU A 135 4.49 14.63 -3.94
N VAL A 136 4.47 13.34 -3.62
CA VAL A 136 5.21 12.81 -2.45
C VAL A 136 6.71 12.95 -2.63
N MET A 137 7.22 12.75 -3.84
CA MET A 137 8.64 12.95 -4.12
C MET A 137 9.04 14.42 -3.98
N LEU A 138 8.31 15.36 -4.57
CA LEU A 138 8.56 16.79 -4.39
C LEU A 138 8.60 17.21 -2.91
N GLN A 139 7.75 16.60 -2.08
CA GLN A 139 7.80 16.81 -0.63
C GLN A 139 9.04 16.21 0.01
N LYS A 140 9.40 14.97 -0.34
CA LYS A 140 10.55 14.29 0.23
C LYS A 140 11.87 14.99 -0.07
N GLU A 141 12.03 15.45 -1.31
CA GLU A 141 13.30 15.97 -1.79
C GLU A 141 13.52 17.42 -1.36
N GLN A 142 12.49 18.27 -1.43
CA GLN A 142 12.64 19.71 -1.21
C GLN A 142 11.58 20.32 -0.28
N GLY A 143 10.70 19.50 0.31
CA GLY A 143 9.60 20.00 1.15
C GLY A 143 8.58 20.89 0.42
N LEU A 144 8.60 20.87 -0.92
CA LEU A 144 7.95 21.87 -1.76
C LEU A 144 6.42 21.90 -1.61
N VAL A 145 5.78 20.75 -1.40
CA VAL A 145 4.31 20.66 -1.36
C VAL A 145 3.72 21.39 -0.16
N THR A 146 4.43 21.42 0.97
CA THR A 146 4.00 22.11 2.20
C THR A 146 4.73 23.42 2.46
N SER A 147 5.70 23.80 1.63
CA SER A 147 6.49 25.01 1.85
C SER A 147 5.64 26.27 1.70
N THR A 148 5.73 27.15 2.68
CA THR A 148 5.07 28.47 2.65
C THR A 148 5.98 29.58 2.13
N ALA A 149 7.28 29.33 1.97
CA ALA A 149 8.27 30.26 1.44
C ALA A 149 9.41 29.45 0.81
N PRO A 150 9.19 28.83 -0.37
CA PRO A 150 10.19 27.99 -1.01
C PRO A 150 11.36 28.82 -1.55
N SER A 151 12.55 28.24 -1.56
CA SER A 151 13.75 28.86 -2.14
C SER A 151 13.84 28.60 -3.64
N GLU A 152 14.62 29.41 -4.35
CA GLU A 152 15.02 29.14 -5.75
C GLU A 152 15.64 27.74 -5.90
N TRP A 153 16.51 27.36 -4.96
CA TRP A 153 17.14 26.05 -4.94
C TRP A 153 16.11 24.91 -4.91
N SER A 154 15.05 25.07 -4.11
CA SER A 154 13.99 24.08 -4.00
C SER A 154 13.31 23.81 -5.34
N TYR A 155 13.16 24.81 -6.21
CA TYR A 155 12.62 24.61 -7.57
C TYR A 155 13.68 24.14 -8.56
N ARG A 156 14.93 24.64 -8.44
CA ARG A 156 16.06 24.22 -9.27
C ARG A 156 16.33 22.71 -9.15
N ALA A 157 16.19 22.17 -7.93
CA ALA A 157 16.49 20.78 -7.57
C ALA A 157 15.24 20.02 -7.05
N ALA A 158 14.04 20.35 -7.56
CA ALA A 158 12.74 19.91 -7.03
C ALA A 158 12.59 18.40 -6.77
N MET A 159 13.26 17.55 -7.56
CA MET A 159 13.27 16.10 -7.39
C MET A 159 14.69 15.53 -7.26
N GLY A 160 15.70 16.35 -6.94
CA GLY A 160 17.09 15.91 -6.77
C GLY A 160 17.72 15.21 -7.99
N GLN A 161 17.09 15.29 -9.16
CA GLN A 161 17.52 14.53 -10.33
C GLN A 161 18.77 15.18 -10.93
N ALA A 162 19.85 14.41 -11.05
CA ALA A 162 21.17 14.90 -11.49
C ALA A 162 21.69 16.08 -10.65
N CYS A 163 21.42 16.05 -9.35
CA CYS A 163 21.88 17.01 -8.36
C CYS A 163 22.72 16.28 -7.30
N PRO A 164 24.01 15.99 -7.55
CA PRO A 164 24.87 15.35 -6.56
C PRO A 164 25.08 16.25 -5.34
N ASP A 165 25.19 15.66 -4.15
CA ASP A 165 25.36 16.42 -2.90
C ASP A 165 26.68 17.23 -2.85
N THR A 166 27.66 16.87 -3.68
CA THR A 166 29.02 17.45 -3.70
C THR A 166 29.30 18.31 -4.93
N ALA A 167 28.33 18.53 -5.81
CA ALA A 167 28.52 19.37 -7.00
C ALA A 167 27.20 20.04 -7.44
N PRO A 168 27.27 21.13 -8.23
CA PRO A 168 26.06 21.76 -8.76
C PRO A 168 25.21 20.77 -9.57
N CYS A 169 23.88 20.90 -9.48
CA CYS A 169 23.01 20.18 -10.40
C CYS A 169 23.40 20.44 -11.86
N ASP A 170 23.35 19.39 -12.67
CA ASP A 170 23.39 19.49 -14.13
C ASP A 170 22.39 20.55 -14.61
N GLU A 171 22.87 21.56 -15.32
CA GLU A 171 22.06 22.67 -15.82
C GLU A 171 20.93 22.17 -16.72
N ALA A 172 21.15 21.11 -17.50
CA ALA A 172 20.12 20.51 -18.33
C ALA A 172 19.00 19.85 -17.50
N ALA A 173 19.25 19.55 -16.22
CA ALA A 173 18.27 19.02 -15.29
C ALA A 173 17.66 20.09 -14.38
N ALA A 174 18.26 21.28 -14.31
CA ALA A 174 17.83 22.35 -13.44
C ALA A 174 16.44 22.90 -13.80
N GLY A 175 15.72 23.36 -12.77
CA GLY A 175 14.43 24.01 -12.89
C GLY A 175 13.25 23.05 -12.78
N PHE A 176 12.12 23.58 -12.33
CA PHE A 176 10.96 22.79 -11.92
C PHE A 176 10.48 21.80 -12.98
N VAL A 177 10.30 22.27 -14.23
CA VAL A 177 9.82 21.45 -15.33
C VAL A 177 10.77 20.28 -15.61
N ASN A 178 12.07 20.54 -15.67
CA ASN A 178 13.07 19.51 -15.98
C ASN A 178 13.24 18.54 -14.82
N GLN A 179 13.19 19.01 -13.57
CA GLN A 179 13.23 18.15 -12.39
C GLN A 179 12.03 17.20 -12.34
N VAL A 180 10.82 17.72 -12.57
CA VAL A 180 9.59 16.90 -12.60
C VAL A 180 9.63 15.91 -13.77
N TYR A 181 9.99 16.37 -14.98
CA TYR A 181 10.08 15.53 -16.17
C TYR A 181 11.16 14.45 -16.04
N LYS A 182 12.41 14.82 -15.75
CA LYS A 182 13.52 13.87 -15.66
C LYS A 182 13.34 12.93 -14.46
N GLY A 183 12.81 13.39 -13.33
CA GLY A 183 12.51 12.54 -12.17
C GLY A 183 11.44 11.47 -12.50
N ALA A 184 10.34 11.86 -13.14
CA ALA A 184 9.30 10.91 -13.57
C ALA A 184 9.81 9.96 -14.66
N ARG A 185 10.56 10.48 -15.65
CA ARG A 185 11.22 9.68 -16.69
C ARG A 185 12.18 8.66 -16.08
N GLN A 186 12.96 9.06 -15.07
CA GLN A 186 13.94 8.19 -14.41
C GLN A 186 13.25 6.97 -13.77
N MET A 187 12.03 7.13 -13.25
CA MET A 187 11.25 5.98 -12.76
C MET A 187 10.93 4.98 -13.86
N GLN A 188 10.65 5.44 -15.08
CA GLN A 188 10.48 4.56 -16.25
C GLN A 188 11.81 3.93 -16.68
N VAL A 189 12.93 4.64 -16.57
CA VAL A 189 14.27 4.07 -16.85
C VAL A 189 14.56 2.89 -15.92
N TYR A 190 14.27 3.04 -14.62
CA TYR A 190 14.41 1.95 -13.65
C TYR A 190 13.51 0.75 -13.99
N THR A 191 12.26 1.02 -14.37
CA THR A 191 11.28 -0.02 -14.72
C THR A 191 11.61 -0.77 -15.99
N LYS A 192 12.10 -0.08 -17.03
CA LYS A 192 12.36 -0.69 -18.35
C LYS A 192 13.74 -1.34 -18.44
N ASN A 193 14.68 -0.97 -17.57
CA ASN A 193 16.03 -1.55 -17.53
C ASN A 193 16.35 -2.13 -16.14
N PRO A 194 15.52 -3.04 -15.58
CA PRO A 194 15.68 -3.49 -14.20
C PRO A 194 17.01 -4.21 -13.94
N THR A 195 17.63 -4.79 -14.97
CA THR A 195 18.93 -5.46 -14.87
C THR A 195 20.12 -4.49 -14.79
N SER A 196 19.95 -3.24 -15.21
CA SER A 196 20.99 -2.20 -15.17
C SER A 196 21.16 -1.57 -13.78
N PHE A 197 20.33 -1.93 -12.80
CA PHE A 197 20.33 -1.35 -11.45
C PHE A 197 20.50 -2.39 -10.35
N ASN A 198 20.96 -1.91 -9.19
CA ASN A 198 21.38 -2.74 -8.05
C ASN A 198 20.22 -3.40 -7.28
N TYR A 199 19.00 -2.92 -7.43
CA TYR A 199 17.83 -3.46 -6.75
C TYR A 199 16.77 -3.92 -7.75
N ARG A 200 16.32 -5.16 -7.60
CA ARG A 200 15.41 -5.81 -8.56
C ARG A 200 14.23 -6.47 -7.86
N ALA A 201 13.07 -6.38 -8.47
CA ALA A 201 11.87 -7.06 -8.01
C ALA A 201 11.96 -8.58 -8.19
N GLY A 202 11.20 -9.35 -7.40
CA GLY A 202 11.09 -10.80 -7.50
C GLY A 202 12.26 -11.57 -6.89
N GLN A 203 13.19 -10.91 -6.20
CA GLN A 203 14.36 -11.55 -5.59
C GLN A 203 14.75 -10.91 -4.26
N VAL A 204 15.61 -11.62 -3.51
CA VAL A 204 16.21 -11.11 -2.28
C VAL A 204 17.36 -10.17 -2.62
N ASN A 205 17.25 -8.92 -2.17
CA ASN A 205 18.24 -7.87 -2.35
C ASN A 205 18.95 -7.60 -1.03
N THR A 206 20.22 -7.23 -1.09
CA THR A 206 20.97 -6.78 0.09
C THR A 206 20.88 -5.26 0.16
N ILE A 207 20.13 -4.73 1.13
CA ILE A 207 19.84 -3.30 1.25
C ILE A 207 20.45 -2.76 2.53
N LYS A 208 21.27 -1.71 2.42
CA LYS A 208 21.91 -1.06 3.56
C LYS A 208 20.87 -0.38 4.46
N TRP A 209 21.14 -0.34 5.76
CA TRP A 209 20.32 0.43 6.71
C TRP A 209 20.62 1.94 6.61
N HIS A 210 21.89 2.27 6.35
CA HIS A 210 22.43 3.63 6.35
C HIS A 210 23.62 3.71 5.37
N PRO A 211 23.97 4.91 4.83
CA PRO A 211 25.19 5.10 4.05
C PRO A 211 26.45 4.58 4.74
N THR A 212 26.56 4.81 6.04
CA THR A 212 27.65 4.32 6.90
C THR A 212 27.70 2.80 6.90
N SER A 213 28.79 2.22 6.40
CA SER A 213 28.98 0.77 6.25
C SER A 213 28.87 0.00 7.57
N SER A 214 29.29 0.59 8.69
CA SER A 214 29.24 -0.02 10.03
C SER A 214 27.82 -0.29 10.53
N CYS A 215 26.81 0.37 9.96
CA CYS A 215 25.40 0.09 10.23
C CYS A 215 24.92 -1.22 9.58
N GLY A 216 25.67 -1.77 8.62
CA GLY A 216 25.34 -3.04 7.97
C GLY A 216 24.16 -2.94 7.01
N SER A 217 23.57 -4.11 6.73
CA SER A 217 22.52 -4.27 5.73
C SER A 217 21.51 -5.33 6.14
N SER A 218 20.48 -5.52 5.32
CA SER A 218 19.45 -6.53 5.47
C SER A 218 19.13 -7.23 4.17
N LYS A 219 18.52 -8.41 4.27
CA LYS A 219 18.05 -9.20 3.13
C LYS A 219 16.56 -8.93 2.93
N VAL A 220 16.21 -8.28 1.84
CA VAL A 220 14.83 -7.87 1.54
C VAL A 220 14.36 -8.53 0.26
N PHE A 221 13.29 -9.32 0.36
CA PHE A 221 12.60 -9.79 -0.84
C PHE A 221 11.72 -8.67 -1.40
N ILE A 222 12.17 -8.02 -2.48
CA ILE A 222 11.43 -6.92 -3.10
C ILE A 222 10.31 -7.53 -3.96
N LYS A 223 9.05 -7.27 -3.60
CA LYS A 223 7.88 -7.95 -4.19
C LYS A 223 7.49 -7.40 -5.57
N ASN A 224 7.83 -6.16 -5.90
CA ASN A 224 7.40 -5.53 -7.15
C ASN A 224 8.34 -4.42 -7.65
N GLN A 225 8.10 -3.96 -8.88
CA GLN A 225 8.99 -3.04 -9.56
C GLN A 225 8.94 -1.61 -8.98
N ALA A 226 7.77 -1.14 -8.54
CA ALA A 226 7.62 0.16 -7.89
C ALA A 226 8.44 0.26 -6.61
N THR A 227 8.45 -0.80 -5.79
CA THR A 227 9.30 -0.86 -4.59
C THR A 227 10.78 -0.91 -4.98
N ALA A 228 11.16 -1.64 -6.04
CA ALA A 228 12.53 -1.63 -6.56
C ALA A 228 12.95 -0.22 -7.00
N ASN A 229 12.11 0.50 -7.76
CA ASN A 229 12.35 1.88 -8.17
C ASN A 229 12.61 2.80 -6.98
N LEU A 230 11.80 2.69 -5.91
CA LEU A 230 11.98 3.49 -4.70
C LEU A 230 13.30 3.19 -3.96
N TYR A 231 13.78 1.95 -3.99
CA TYR A 231 15.11 1.63 -3.47
C TYR A 231 16.23 2.09 -4.39
N ILE A 232 16.07 2.04 -5.70
CA ILE A 232 17.08 2.59 -6.62
C ILE A 232 17.20 4.09 -6.39
N TYR A 233 16.08 4.77 -6.21
CA TYR A 233 16.01 6.20 -5.97
C TYR A 233 16.48 6.60 -4.55
N THR A 234 16.06 5.87 -3.51
CA THR A 234 16.46 6.09 -2.12
C THR A 234 17.01 4.79 -1.51
N PRO A 235 18.33 4.53 -1.60
CA PRO A 235 18.94 3.20 -1.46
C PRO A 235 19.15 2.71 -0.02
N TYR A 236 18.21 3.00 0.87
CA TYR A 236 18.28 2.57 2.26
C TYR A 236 16.94 2.06 2.79
N ARG A 237 17.01 0.96 3.56
CA ARG A 237 15.85 0.41 4.26
C ARG A 237 15.70 1.10 5.63
N PRO A 238 14.51 1.59 5.99
CA PRO A 238 14.28 2.10 7.34
C PRO A 238 14.38 0.95 8.35
N ASN A 239 15.21 1.12 9.38
CA ASN A 239 15.33 0.15 10.46
C ASN A 239 14.15 0.27 11.46
N ILE A 240 14.04 -0.68 12.39
CA ILE A 240 12.96 -0.68 13.39
C ILE A 240 12.97 0.59 14.25
N ALA A 241 14.14 1.15 14.58
CA ALA A 241 14.22 2.41 15.32
C ALA A 241 13.58 3.56 14.53
N ALA A 242 13.85 3.67 13.23
CA ALA A 242 13.23 4.65 12.33
C ALA A 242 11.71 4.47 12.23
N LEU A 243 11.23 3.22 12.16
CA LEU A 243 9.80 2.93 12.08
C LEU A 243 9.09 3.22 13.42
N ALA A 244 9.66 2.78 14.55
CA ALA A 244 9.14 3.08 15.88
C ALA A 244 9.11 4.59 16.19
N ALA A 245 9.98 5.36 15.54
CA ALA A 245 10.01 6.80 15.71
C ALA A 245 8.81 7.54 15.09
N GLY A 246 8.05 6.91 14.19
CA GLY A 246 6.99 7.56 13.43
C GLY A 246 7.57 8.66 12.54
N SER A 247 7.13 9.91 12.74
CA SER A 247 7.68 11.09 12.05
C SER A 247 8.97 11.63 12.69
N GLY A 248 9.38 11.10 13.84
CA GLY A 248 10.59 11.54 14.55
C GLY A 248 11.88 10.86 14.07
N THR A 249 12.95 11.15 14.81
CA THR A 249 14.29 10.59 14.63
C THR A 249 14.42 9.23 15.31
N GLY A 250 15.08 8.28 14.63
CA GLY A 250 15.46 6.98 15.18
C GLY A 250 16.85 7.02 15.83
N ASP A 251 17.62 5.95 15.62
CA ASP A 251 19.02 5.84 16.04
C ASP A 251 20.02 6.28 14.94
N GLY A 252 21.32 6.19 15.24
CA GLY A 252 22.39 6.57 14.30
C GLY A 252 22.51 5.70 13.04
N CYS A 253 21.72 4.62 12.92
CA CYS A 253 21.65 3.80 11.71
C CYS A 253 20.28 3.90 11.02
N SER A 254 19.47 4.86 11.42
CA SER A 254 18.13 5.09 10.88
C SER A 254 18.18 5.91 9.60
N THR A 255 17.43 5.47 8.59
CA THR A 255 17.17 6.24 7.37
C THR A 255 15.67 6.41 7.14
N TYR A 256 15.32 7.49 6.45
CA TYR A 256 13.95 8.00 6.46
C TYR A 256 13.29 8.08 5.09
N GLY A 257 14.03 7.99 3.99
CA GLY A 257 13.51 8.24 2.64
C GLY A 257 12.28 7.39 2.29
N ASN A 258 12.40 6.07 2.35
CA ASN A 258 11.29 5.15 2.04
C ASN A 258 10.18 5.18 3.09
N ARG A 259 10.51 5.41 4.36
CA ARG A 259 9.54 5.62 5.44
C ARG A 259 8.69 6.87 5.21
N ASN A 260 9.34 8.00 4.93
CA ASN A 260 8.69 9.28 4.70
C ASN A 260 7.84 9.23 3.43
N PHE A 261 8.31 8.55 2.38
CA PHE A 261 7.51 8.31 1.17
C PHE A 261 6.16 7.68 1.55
N TYR A 262 6.20 6.55 2.26
CA TYR A 262 5.01 5.83 2.67
C TYR A 262 4.12 6.67 3.60
N ASN A 263 4.71 7.36 4.58
CA ASN A 263 3.99 8.23 5.50
C ASN A 263 3.22 9.33 4.78
N TYR A 264 3.87 10.07 3.88
CA TYR A 264 3.21 11.12 3.11
C TYR A 264 2.14 10.54 2.20
N TYR A 265 2.44 9.44 1.48
CA TYR A 265 1.49 8.83 0.56
C TYR A 265 0.20 8.40 1.26
N VAL A 266 0.34 7.61 2.33
CA VAL A 266 -0.80 7.09 3.09
C VAL A 266 -1.56 8.24 3.74
N THR A 267 -0.87 9.16 4.43
CA THR A 267 -1.53 10.30 5.09
C THR A 267 -2.32 11.17 4.11
N TRP A 268 -1.80 11.38 2.90
CA TRP A 268 -2.38 12.32 1.96
C TRP A 268 -3.46 11.71 1.07
N PHE A 269 -3.29 10.45 0.67
CA PHE A 269 -4.08 9.88 -0.41
C PHE A 269 -4.76 8.55 -0.05
N ALA A 270 -4.38 7.92 1.06
CA ALA A 270 -4.93 6.63 1.46
C ALA A 270 -4.95 6.44 2.99
N PRO A 271 -5.53 7.36 3.79
CA PRO A 271 -5.42 7.33 5.25
C PRO A 271 -5.99 6.06 5.90
N GLY A 272 -6.83 5.30 5.20
CA GLY A 272 -7.34 4.00 5.65
C GLY A 272 -6.47 2.79 5.29
N ALA A 273 -5.32 2.97 4.63
CA ALA A 273 -4.43 1.88 4.25
C ALA A 273 -3.60 1.36 5.44
N SER A 274 -3.23 2.22 6.38
CA SER A 274 -2.49 1.84 7.59
C SER A 274 -3.44 1.50 8.74
N SER A 275 -3.04 0.54 9.58
CA SER A 275 -3.71 0.23 10.84
C SER A 275 -3.25 1.12 12.01
N SER A 276 -2.25 1.99 11.79
CA SER A 276 -1.75 2.95 12.79
C SER A 276 -2.68 4.16 12.88
N THR A 277 -3.07 4.54 14.10
CA THR A 277 -3.86 5.75 14.38
C THR A 277 -3.02 7.04 14.37
N GLY A 278 -1.71 6.94 14.12
CA GLY A 278 -0.75 8.05 14.07
C GLY A 278 0.01 8.10 12.74
N THR A 279 1.34 8.00 12.79
CA THR A 279 2.15 7.99 11.56
C THR A 279 1.99 6.65 10.83
N PRO A 280 1.71 6.61 9.51
CA PRO A 280 1.33 5.37 8.82
C PRO A 280 2.33 4.21 8.86
N ALA A 281 3.64 4.48 8.77
CA ALA A 281 4.70 3.47 8.84
C ALA A 281 5.05 3.03 10.27
N GLN A 282 4.47 3.66 11.29
CA GLN A 282 4.91 3.48 12.66
C GLN A 282 4.58 2.09 13.18
N VAL A 283 5.59 1.44 13.77
CA VAL A 283 5.44 0.18 14.52
C VAL A 283 5.41 0.45 16.02
N SER A 284 4.98 -0.51 16.82
CA SER A 284 5.02 -0.37 18.29
C SER A 284 6.46 -0.20 18.76
N ALA A 285 6.68 0.60 19.81
CA ALA A 285 8.02 0.96 20.26
C ALA A 285 8.89 -0.25 20.62
N CYS A 286 8.28 -1.33 21.13
CA CYS A 286 8.97 -2.57 21.49
C CYS A 286 8.84 -3.68 20.44
N THR A 287 8.59 -3.34 19.17
CA THR A 287 8.63 -4.31 18.07
C THR A 287 10.05 -4.84 17.86
N ALA A 288 10.23 -6.16 17.88
CA ALA A 288 11.51 -6.78 17.56
C ALA A 288 11.77 -6.80 16.04
N PRO A 289 13.04 -6.71 15.59
CA PRO A 289 13.38 -6.90 14.18
C PRO A 289 13.12 -8.34 13.75
N ALA A 290 12.89 -8.56 12.46
CA ALA A 290 12.76 -9.90 11.90
C ALA A 290 14.08 -10.67 12.09
N SER A 291 14.01 -11.97 12.38
CA SER A 291 15.22 -12.77 12.63
C SER A 291 16.20 -12.77 11.45
N ALA A 292 15.68 -12.69 10.22
CA ALA A 292 16.50 -12.62 8.99
C ALA A 292 17.30 -11.30 8.85
N ASP A 293 16.94 -10.27 9.62
CA ASP A 293 17.63 -8.99 9.64
C ASP A 293 18.74 -8.93 10.70
N ILE A 294 18.80 -9.93 11.58
CA ILE A 294 19.79 -10.02 12.65
C ILE A 294 20.98 -10.80 12.10
N THR A 295 22.14 -10.15 12.02
CA THR A 295 23.38 -10.86 11.72
C THR A 295 23.74 -11.69 12.94
N ALA A 296 23.86 -13.00 12.78
CA ALA A 296 24.23 -13.89 13.89
C ALA A 296 25.59 -13.46 14.45
N GLY A 297 25.74 -13.61 15.77
CA GLY A 297 26.97 -13.31 16.48
C GLY A 297 27.15 -14.25 17.65
N SER A 298 28.39 -14.38 18.11
CA SER A 298 28.78 -15.26 19.21
C SER A 298 29.88 -14.60 20.03
N GLY A 299 30.20 -15.18 21.18
CA GLY A 299 31.23 -14.67 22.09
C GLY A 299 30.66 -13.75 23.17
N THR A 300 31.54 -13.01 23.84
CA THR A 300 31.18 -12.14 24.96
C THR A 300 31.50 -10.68 24.66
N ALA A 301 30.77 -9.78 25.29
CA ALA A 301 31.06 -8.35 25.28
C ALA A 301 31.07 -7.81 26.72
N THR A 302 31.99 -6.91 27.00
CA THR A 302 32.05 -6.19 28.28
C THR A 302 31.34 -4.85 28.13
N VAL A 303 30.49 -4.52 29.09
CA VAL A 303 29.83 -3.21 29.19
C VAL A 303 30.86 -2.17 29.60
N THR A 304 31.24 -1.28 28.68
CA THR A 304 32.24 -0.23 28.92
C THR A 304 31.64 1.01 29.58
N THR A 305 30.36 1.25 29.31
CA THR A 305 29.57 2.34 29.88
C THR A 305 28.23 1.78 30.33
N ALA A 306 27.83 2.06 31.57
CA ALA A 306 26.54 1.59 32.10
C ALA A 306 25.40 1.95 31.15
N THR A 307 24.54 0.99 30.82
CA THR A 307 23.54 1.13 29.77
C THR A 307 22.27 0.36 30.08
N THR A 308 21.24 0.53 29.26
CA THR A 308 19.96 -0.14 29.42
C THR A 308 19.78 -1.18 28.32
N GLY A 309 19.66 -2.45 28.70
CA GLY A 309 19.18 -3.51 27.81
C GLY A 309 17.67 -3.44 27.62
N ARG A 310 17.21 -3.62 26.38
CA ARG A 310 15.81 -3.40 25.96
C ARG A 310 15.23 -4.59 25.22
N LYS A 311 13.89 -4.68 25.12
CA LYS A 311 13.23 -5.73 24.32
C LYS A 311 13.34 -5.53 22.81
N ALA A 312 13.59 -4.29 22.37
CA ALA A 312 13.76 -3.93 20.95
C ALA A 312 14.95 -2.98 20.76
N PRO A 313 15.57 -2.95 19.57
CA PRO A 313 16.73 -2.11 19.25
C PRO A 313 16.31 -0.65 19.00
N THR A 314 15.75 -0.01 20.02
CA THR A 314 15.39 1.41 20.00
C THR A 314 15.27 1.94 21.43
N THR A 315 15.69 3.18 21.65
CA THR A 315 15.55 3.87 22.93
C THR A 315 14.09 4.15 23.29
N LYS A 316 13.18 4.14 22.31
CA LYS A 316 11.73 4.30 22.53
C LYS A 316 11.10 3.09 23.22
N CYS A 317 11.73 1.91 23.21
CA CYS A 317 11.23 0.75 23.95
C CYS A 317 11.62 0.88 25.42
N THR A 318 10.68 1.33 26.25
CA THR A 318 10.84 1.50 27.70
C THR A 318 10.22 0.36 28.52
N SER A 319 9.47 -0.55 27.89
CA SER A 319 8.89 -1.71 28.58
C SER A 319 9.89 -2.85 28.71
N GLY A 320 10.00 -3.41 29.91
CA GLY A 320 10.85 -4.57 30.20
C GLY A 320 12.34 -4.31 30.01
N THR A 321 12.80 -3.12 30.42
CA THR A 321 14.21 -2.73 30.41
C THR A 321 14.99 -3.36 31.56
N VAL A 322 16.26 -3.67 31.34
CA VAL A 322 17.17 -4.20 32.35
C VAL A 322 18.43 -3.32 32.38
N SER A 323 18.87 -2.93 33.57
CA SER A 323 20.11 -2.16 33.74
C SER A 323 21.33 -3.07 33.54
N LEU A 324 22.29 -2.63 32.74
CA LEU A 324 23.56 -3.31 32.51
C LEU A 324 24.67 -2.43 33.08
N ALA A 325 25.26 -2.87 34.20
CA ALA A 325 26.31 -2.14 34.89
C ALA A 325 27.63 -2.15 34.10
N LYS A 326 28.42 -1.08 34.25
CA LYS A 326 29.79 -1.02 33.71
C LYS A 326 30.61 -2.19 34.28
N GLY A 327 31.38 -2.86 33.44
CA GLY A 327 32.18 -4.04 33.77
C GLY A 327 31.41 -5.37 33.64
N ALA A 328 30.08 -5.35 33.54
CA ALA A 328 29.31 -6.58 33.35
C ALA A 328 29.67 -7.26 32.01
N THR A 329 29.70 -8.59 32.02
CA THR A 329 29.92 -9.40 30.81
C THR A 329 28.58 -9.95 30.31
N VAL A 330 28.32 -9.78 29.02
CA VAL A 330 27.12 -10.30 28.34
C VAL A 330 27.51 -11.21 27.18
N THR A 331 26.69 -12.21 26.87
CA THR A 331 26.89 -13.06 25.69
C THR A 331 26.30 -12.38 24.46
N VAL A 332 27.05 -12.26 23.37
CA VAL A 332 26.57 -11.71 22.10
C VAL A 332 25.86 -12.81 21.31
N LEU A 333 24.65 -12.49 20.84
CA LEU A 333 23.81 -13.38 20.02
C LEU A 333 23.65 -12.88 18.58
N GLY A 334 23.94 -11.61 18.34
CA GLY A 334 23.85 -11.01 17.01
C GLY A 334 23.93 -9.49 16.99
N THR A 335 23.91 -8.94 15.78
CA THR A 335 24.01 -7.51 15.51
C THR A 335 22.85 -7.06 14.62
N TYR A 336 22.31 -5.88 14.92
CA TYR A 336 21.30 -5.19 14.12
C TYR A 336 21.57 -3.68 14.14
N GLY A 337 22.11 -3.13 13.06
CA GLY A 337 22.44 -1.71 12.98
C GLY A 337 23.36 -1.27 14.12
N ALA A 338 22.92 -0.26 14.88
CA ALA A 338 23.63 0.28 16.04
C ALA A 338 23.52 -0.58 17.31
N TRP A 339 22.92 -1.77 17.25
CA TRP A 339 22.57 -2.57 18.41
C TRP A 339 23.16 -3.98 18.38
N LEU A 340 23.55 -4.48 19.55
CA LEU A 340 23.88 -5.88 19.79
C LEU A 340 22.71 -6.57 20.49
N ARG A 341 22.33 -7.74 19.99
CA ARG A 341 21.46 -8.67 20.69
C ARG A 341 22.32 -9.46 21.66
N VAL A 342 21.99 -9.39 22.94
CA VAL A 342 22.81 -9.96 24.02
C VAL A 342 21.97 -10.79 24.98
N LYS A 343 22.61 -11.74 25.65
CA LYS A 343 22.06 -12.49 26.78
C LYS A 343 22.77 -12.06 28.06
N SER A 344 21.99 -11.68 29.07
CA SER A 344 22.45 -11.39 30.43
C SER A 344 21.60 -12.22 31.41
N GLY A 345 22.23 -13.20 32.06
CA GLY A 345 21.50 -14.22 32.83
C GLY A 345 20.47 -14.97 31.96
N SER A 346 19.22 -14.99 32.40
CA SER A 346 18.08 -15.58 31.65
C SER A 346 17.49 -14.63 30.61
N SER A 347 17.84 -13.34 30.61
CA SER A 347 17.22 -12.32 29.77
C SER A 347 17.94 -12.14 28.43
N THR A 348 17.17 -12.09 27.34
CA THR A 348 17.66 -11.70 26.00
C THR A 348 17.23 -10.27 25.70
N LEU A 349 18.21 -9.40 25.41
CA LEU A 349 18.05 -7.95 25.35
C LEU A 349 18.77 -7.37 24.14
N TRP A 350 18.45 -6.13 23.80
CA TRP A 350 19.17 -5.29 22.86
C TRP A 350 19.90 -4.18 23.62
N ALA A 351 21.19 -4.05 23.38
CA ALA A 351 22.03 -3.02 23.97
C ALA A 351 22.78 -2.24 22.87
N ALA A 352 23.01 -0.95 23.10
CA ALA A 352 23.69 -0.10 22.13
C ALA A 352 25.13 -0.57 21.94
N LYS A 353 25.56 -0.73 20.68
CA LYS A 353 26.92 -1.21 20.35
C LYS A 353 28.00 -0.29 20.91
N SER A 354 27.74 1.01 20.96
CA SER A 354 28.67 2.02 21.51
C SER A 354 28.93 1.86 23.01
N ALA A 355 28.08 1.15 23.75
CA ALA A 355 28.26 0.89 25.18
C ALA A 355 28.94 -0.46 25.49
N LEU A 356 29.32 -1.21 24.45
CA LEU A 356 29.83 -2.58 24.55
C LEU A 356 31.15 -2.71 23.80
N LYS A 357 32.14 -3.35 24.43
CA LYS A 357 33.37 -3.83 23.78
C LYS A 357 33.26 -5.33 23.60
N VAL A 358 33.06 -5.77 22.35
CA VAL A 358 33.09 -7.20 22.01
C VAL A 358 34.51 -7.70 22.24
N ALA A 359 34.65 -8.80 22.99
CA ALA A 359 35.93 -9.46 23.13
C ALA A 359 36.37 -9.91 21.73
N SER A 360 37.52 -9.43 21.27
CA SER A 360 38.15 -9.98 20.07
C SER A 360 38.22 -11.48 20.27
N SER A 361 37.65 -12.26 19.35
CA SER A 361 38.04 -13.66 19.24
C SER A 361 39.55 -13.63 19.08
N GLY A 362 40.29 -14.03 20.10
CA GLY A 362 41.70 -14.31 19.93
C GLY A 362 41.80 -15.23 18.73
N THR A 363 42.49 -14.78 17.68
CA THR A 363 43.06 -15.68 16.70
C THR A 363 43.72 -16.79 17.51
N PRO A 364 43.31 -18.07 17.38
CA PRO A 364 44.09 -19.14 17.97
C PRO A 364 45.50 -18.99 17.38
N ALA A 365 46.50 -18.87 18.25
CA ALA A 365 47.89 -18.95 17.85
C ALA A 365 48.12 -20.32 17.19
N GLY A 366 48.06 -20.31 15.88
CA GLY A 366 48.25 -21.41 14.96
C GLY A 366 48.30 -20.75 13.60
N SER A 367 49.25 -21.13 12.76
CA SER A 367 49.58 -20.48 11.48
C SER A 367 48.34 -19.93 10.75
N SER A 368 48.47 -18.83 10.00
CA SER A 368 47.34 -18.18 9.31
C SER A 368 46.47 -19.10 8.43
N CYS A 369 46.91 -20.33 8.18
CA CYS A 369 46.23 -21.43 7.50
C CYS A 369 45.79 -22.62 8.39
N ALA A 370 45.68 -22.47 9.71
CA ALA A 370 45.21 -23.53 10.60
C ALA A 370 43.71 -23.82 10.39
N ALA A 371 43.35 -25.09 10.28
CA ALA A 371 41.95 -25.51 10.21
C ALA A 371 41.27 -25.37 11.59
N PRO A 372 40.00 -24.93 11.68
CA PRO A 372 39.28 -24.87 12.94
C PRO A 372 39.09 -26.27 13.52
N ALA A 373 39.03 -26.37 14.85
CA ALA A 373 38.75 -27.63 15.53
C ALA A 373 37.44 -28.26 15.03
N SER A 374 37.42 -29.58 14.85
CA SER A 374 36.26 -30.31 14.29
C SER A 374 34.95 -30.05 15.05
N SER A 375 35.02 -29.80 16.37
CA SER A 375 33.87 -29.45 17.22
C SER A 375 33.24 -28.10 16.88
N SER A 376 33.97 -27.21 16.20
CA SER A 376 33.49 -25.87 15.82
C SER A 376 32.94 -25.83 14.40
N ILE A 377 33.03 -26.94 13.64
CA ILE A 377 32.58 -27.04 12.25
C ILE A 377 31.18 -27.67 12.21
N THR A 378 30.21 -26.95 11.65
CA THR A 378 28.86 -27.48 11.45
C THR A 378 28.76 -28.18 10.10
N LYS A 379 28.32 -29.44 10.07
CA LYS A 379 28.09 -30.20 8.82
C LYS A 379 26.98 -29.53 8.00
N ALA A 380 27.19 -29.38 6.70
CA ALA A 380 26.23 -28.74 5.80
C ALA A 380 26.27 -29.39 4.42
N SER A 381 25.16 -29.38 3.69
CA SER A 381 25.05 -29.93 2.33
C SER A 381 24.48 -28.88 1.36
N GLY A 382 24.56 -29.16 0.06
CA GLY A 382 23.99 -28.34 -1.01
C GLY A 382 25.00 -27.93 -2.08
N LYS A 383 24.51 -27.57 -3.27
CA LYS A 383 25.33 -26.98 -4.34
C LYS A 383 25.44 -25.48 -4.12
N VAL A 384 26.65 -24.94 -4.27
CA VAL A 384 26.99 -23.55 -4.00
C VAL A 384 27.48 -22.91 -5.28
N VAL A 385 26.85 -21.83 -5.69
CA VAL A 385 27.21 -21.03 -6.87
C VAL A 385 28.04 -19.83 -6.43
N VAL A 386 29.16 -19.59 -7.10
CA VAL A 386 29.96 -18.37 -6.89
C VAL A 386 29.24 -17.17 -7.50
N ALA A 387 29.03 -16.12 -6.71
CA ALA A 387 28.23 -14.94 -7.05
C ALA A 387 29.06 -13.67 -7.32
N THR A 388 30.39 -13.79 -7.39
CA THR A 388 31.32 -12.68 -7.68
C THR A 388 32.30 -13.07 -8.80
N ALA A 389 32.82 -12.07 -9.52
CA ALA A 389 33.74 -12.22 -10.66
C ALA A 389 34.96 -13.10 -10.33
N SER A 390 35.54 -12.91 -9.13
CA SER A 390 36.69 -13.68 -8.63
C SER A 390 36.57 -13.89 -7.13
N LEU A 391 36.66 -15.14 -6.68
CA LEU A 391 36.62 -15.49 -5.26
C LEU A 391 37.80 -16.37 -4.89
N ASN A 392 38.52 -15.99 -3.82
CA ASN A 392 39.59 -16.82 -3.28
C ASN A 392 39.00 -17.93 -2.41
N ALA A 393 39.27 -19.18 -2.79
CA ALA A 393 39.03 -20.36 -1.97
C ALA A 393 40.33 -20.76 -1.28
N ARG A 394 40.29 -20.94 0.04
CA ARG A 394 41.48 -21.03 0.90
C ARG A 394 41.52 -22.35 1.68
N LYS A 395 42.68 -22.74 2.19
CA LYS A 395 42.82 -23.97 3.00
C LYS A 395 42.27 -23.84 4.43
N ALA A 396 42.11 -22.60 4.91
CA ALA A 396 41.48 -22.28 6.18
C ALA A 396 40.43 -21.15 6.03
N PRO A 397 39.46 -21.03 6.95
CA PRO A 397 38.44 -19.98 6.96
C PRO A 397 39.01 -18.64 7.48
N SER A 398 40.09 -18.17 6.84
CA SER A 398 40.80 -16.93 7.18
C SER A 398 41.29 -16.25 5.91
N THR A 399 41.10 -14.93 5.82
CA THR A 399 41.62 -14.12 4.70
C THR A 399 43.14 -14.00 4.72
N ALA A 400 43.79 -14.28 5.85
CA ALA A 400 45.25 -14.30 6.01
C ALA A 400 45.90 -15.63 5.58
N CYS A 401 45.11 -16.66 5.24
CA CYS A 401 45.63 -17.91 4.72
C CYS A 401 45.92 -17.81 3.22
N ASP A 402 47.16 -17.49 2.84
CA ASP A 402 47.56 -17.38 1.43
C ASP A 402 48.21 -18.65 0.85
N THR A 403 48.64 -19.59 1.68
CA THR A 403 49.20 -20.87 1.24
C THR A 403 48.13 -21.78 0.62
N GLY A 404 48.39 -22.28 -0.58
CA GLY A 404 47.48 -23.21 -1.28
C GLY A 404 46.14 -22.58 -1.70
N ARG A 405 46.07 -21.25 -1.79
CA ARG A 405 44.90 -20.50 -2.27
C ARG A 405 44.64 -20.78 -3.75
N ILE A 406 43.37 -20.95 -4.10
CA ILE A 406 42.92 -21.03 -5.49
C ILE A 406 41.86 -19.97 -5.76
N THR A 407 41.70 -19.58 -7.03
CA THR A 407 40.64 -18.66 -7.44
C THR A 407 39.52 -19.44 -8.11
N VAL A 408 38.30 -19.28 -7.61
CA VAL A 408 37.09 -19.83 -8.19
C VAL A 408 36.31 -18.72 -8.91
N LYS A 409 35.78 -19.04 -10.08
CA LYS A 409 35.17 -18.07 -11.02
C LYS A 409 33.67 -17.90 -10.79
N LEU A 410 33.13 -16.74 -11.17
CA LEU A 410 31.68 -16.46 -11.19
C LEU A 410 30.89 -17.58 -11.87
N GLY A 411 29.77 -17.98 -11.27
CA GLY A 411 28.88 -19.02 -11.79
C GLY A 411 29.37 -20.46 -11.57
N ALA A 412 30.61 -20.67 -11.11
CA ALA A 412 31.11 -22.00 -10.79
C ALA A 412 30.32 -22.61 -9.63
N VAL A 413 30.03 -23.91 -9.73
CA VAL A 413 29.22 -24.65 -8.77
C VAL A 413 30.06 -25.66 -8.02
N TYR A 414 30.01 -25.63 -6.69
CA TYR A 414 30.74 -26.55 -5.81
C TYR A 414 29.81 -27.24 -4.82
N THR A 415 30.19 -28.41 -4.34
CA THR A 415 29.47 -29.08 -3.25
C THR A 415 29.89 -28.47 -1.92
N ARG A 416 28.92 -27.98 -1.13
CA ARG A 416 29.14 -27.57 0.26
C ARG A 416 29.12 -28.77 1.17
N THR A 417 30.09 -28.83 2.08
CA THR A 417 30.23 -29.95 3.03
C THR A 417 30.18 -29.51 4.50
N ALA A 418 30.42 -28.23 4.79
CA ALA A 418 30.35 -27.67 6.14
C ALA A 418 30.28 -26.14 6.18
N THR A 419 30.06 -25.57 7.36
CA THR A 419 30.15 -24.15 7.66
C THR A 419 30.93 -23.90 8.96
N TYR A 420 31.67 -22.79 9.02
CA TYR A 420 32.35 -22.26 10.19
C TYR A 420 32.18 -20.75 10.17
N ASP A 421 31.30 -20.23 11.04
CA ASP A 421 30.85 -18.83 11.01
C ASP A 421 30.42 -18.40 9.59
N VAL A 422 31.01 -17.33 9.04
CA VAL A 422 30.72 -16.82 7.69
C VAL A 422 31.43 -17.58 6.58
N TRP A 423 32.20 -18.62 6.88
CA TRP A 423 32.94 -19.41 5.90
C TRP A 423 32.23 -20.72 5.59
N TRP A 424 32.10 -21.02 4.30
CA TRP A 424 31.52 -22.26 3.81
C TRP A 424 32.63 -23.15 3.26
N ARG A 425 32.63 -24.42 3.70
CA ARG A 425 33.55 -25.43 3.17
C ARG A 425 32.97 -26.03 1.90
N ILE A 426 33.71 -25.92 0.82
CA ILE A 426 33.39 -26.46 -0.49
C ILE A 426 34.41 -27.51 -0.92
N THR A 427 33.97 -28.43 -1.77
CA THR A 427 34.85 -29.42 -2.42
C THR A 427 35.22 -28.93 -3.82
N VAL A 428 36.52 -28.84 -4.09
CA VAL A 428 37.09 -28.52 -5.41
C VAL A 428 38.02 -29.67 -5.81
N GLY A 429 37.61 -30.46 -6.82
CA GLY A 429 38.27 -31.74 -7.12
C GLY A 429 38.18 -32.71 -5.95
N SER A 430 39.33 -33.27 -5.53
CA SER A 430 39.47 -34.12 -4.33
C SER A 430 39.76 -33.34 -3.05
N SER A 431 39.93 -32.02 -3.12
CA SER A 431 40.36 -31.18 -2.00
C SER A 431 39.23 -30.35 -1.40
N SER A 432 39.32 -30.09 -0.09
CA SER A 432 38.43 -29.15 0.62
C SER A 432 39.03 -27.75 0.68
N TYR A 433 38.18 -26.74 0.49
CA TYR A 433 38.51 -25.32 0.58
C TYR A 433 37.42 -24.54 1.31
N TRP A 434 37.76 -23.38 1.84
CA TRP A 434 36.85 -22.45 2.49
C TRP A 434 36.65 -21.20 1.62
N VAL A 435 35.39 -20.83 1.45
CA VAL A 435 34.97 -19.61 0.74
C VAL A 435 34.05 -18.78 1.62
N HIS A 436 34.15 -17.46 1.51
CA HIS A 436 33.34 -16.57 2.32
C HIS A 436 31.90 -16.51 1.79
N SER A 437 30.92 -16.76 2.67
CA SER A 437 29.50 -16.93 2.35
C SER A 437 28.86 -15.71 1.68
N ALA A 438 29.41 -14.51 1.88
CA ALA A 438 28.92 -13.29 1.23
C ALA A 438 29.06 -13.30 -0.31
N TYR A 439 29.91 -14.18 -0.86
CA TYR A 439 30.24 -14.23 -2.28
C TYR A 439 29.72 -15.49 -2.97
N VAL A 440 28.91 -16.28 -2.28
CA VAL A 440 28.36 -17.52 -2.79
C VAL A 440 26.89 -17.67 -2.38
N SER A 441 26.12 -18.42 -3.15
CA SER A 441 24.71 -18.70 -2.88
C SER A 441 24.42 -20.19 -3.00
N LEU A 442 23.39 -20.68 -2.33
CA LEU A 442 22.91 -22.05 -2.56
C LEU A 442 22.17 -22.11 -3.90
N GLN A 443 22.56 -23.06 -4.74
CA GLN A 443 21.85 -23.36 -5.98
C GLN A 443 20.54 -24.07 -5.63
N SER A 444 19.41 -23.48 -6.02
CA SER A 444 18.13 -24.20 -6.02
C SER A 444 18.21 -25.35 -7.04
N PRO A 445 17.58 -26.51 -6.78
CA PRO A 445 17.56 -27.61 -7.75
C PRO A 445 16.97 -27.13 -9.07
N SER A 446 17.78 -27.21 -10.12
CA SER A 446 17.48 -26.74 -11.47
C SER A 446 16.56 -27.72 -12.18
N THR A 447 15.42 -27.25 -12.70
CA THR A 447 14.80 -27.84 -13.89
C THR A 447 15.47 -27.25 -15.14
N THR A 448 15.81 -28.11 -16.08
CA THR A 448 16.73 -27.90 -17.21
C THR A 448 16.29 -26.78 -18.19
N PRO A 449 17.22 -25.96 -18.73
CA PRO A 449 16.92 -24.92 -19.72
C PRO A 449 17.09 -25.43 -21.18
N VAL A 450 16.25 -24.92 -22.09
CA VAL A 450 16.34 -25.04 -23.57
C VAL A 450 16.88 -23.70 -24.14
N PRO A 451 17.69 -23.68 -25.22
CA PRO A 451 18.43 -22.48 -25.63
C PRO A 451 17.57 -21.43 -26.37
N THR A 452 18.10 -20.20 -26.40
CA THR A 452 17.51 -18.88 -26.78
C THR A 452 17.25 -18.65 -28.27
N PRO A 453 16.42 -17.64 -28.62
CA PRO A 453 16.87 -16.67 -29.64
C PRO A 453 16.61 -15.17 -29.35
N LYS A 454 17.45 -14.38 -30.04
CA LYS A 454 17.61 -12.92 -30.21
C LYS A 454 16.30 -12.08 -30.30
N PRO A 455 16.28 -10.80 -29.84
CA PRO A 455 15.06 -10.01 -29.79
C PRO A 455 14.61 -9.53 -31.19
N THR A 456 13.42 -9.98 -31.57
CA THR A 456 12.56 -9.49 -32.67
C THR A 456 11.28 -8.96 -32.00
N PRO A 457 10.59 -7.91 -32.50
CA PRO A 457 9.71 -7.08 -31.69
C PRO A 457 8.59 -7.89 -31.06
N THR A 458 8.40 -7.72 -29.75
CA THR A 458 7.43 -8.47 -28.95
C THR A 458 6.02 -8.37 -29.55
N PRO A 459 5.43 -9.48 -30.04
CA PRO A 459 4.04 -9.48 -30.45
C PRO A 459 3.13 -9.50 -29.22
N THR A 460 1.92 -8.98 -29.39
CA THR A 460 0.84 -9.06 -28.40
C THR A 460 0.63 -10.53 -28.00
N PRO A 461 0.52 -10.88 -26.70
CA PRO A 461 0.34 -12.27 -26.29
C PRO A 461 -0.92 -12.86 -26.93
N THR A 462 -0.76 -14.00 -27.58
CA THR A 462 -1.84 -14.72 -28.27
C THR A 462 -2.65 -15.52 -27.24
N ALA A 463 -3.97 -15.41 -27.30
CA ALA A 463 -4.88 -16.07 -26.37
C ALA A 463 -4.86 -17.59 -26.57
N THR A 464 -4.66 -18.35 -25.50
CA THR A 464 -4.85 -19.81 -25.51
C THR A 464 -6.29 -20.11 -25.15
N ALA A 465 -7.00 -20.87 -26.00
CA ALA A 465 -8.35 -21.34 -25.70
C ALA A 465 -8.33 -22.20 -24.43
N ALA A 466 -9.21 -21.90 -23.47
CA ALA A 466 -9.36 -22.75 -22.29
C ALA A 466 -10.06 -24.06 -22.70
N PRO A 467 -9.65 -25.24 -22.19
CA PRO A 467 -10.17 -26.52 -22.65
C PRO A 467 -11.66 -26.77 -22.34
N ASP A 468 -12.34 -25.93 -21.55
CA ASP A 468 -13.80 -25.84 -21.51
C ASP A 468 -14.24 -24.48 -20.94
N ALA A 469 -15.35 -23.93 -21.44
CA ALA A 469 -15.89 -22.65 -20.99
C ALA A 469 -16.29 -22.70 -19.50
N THR A 470 -15.47 -22.08 -18.64
CA THR A 470 -15.63 -22.20 -17.19
C THR A 470 -16.45 -21.03 -16.63
N THR A 471 -17.53 -21.34 -15.90
CA THR A 471 -18.32 -20.32 -15.18
C THR A 471 -17.58 -19.85 -13.93
N MET A 472 -17.40 -18.54 -13.79
CA MET A 472 -16.76 -17.89 -12.65
C MET A 472 -17.57 -16.68 -12.18
N TYR A 473 -17.18 -16.09 -11.05
CA TYR A 473 -17.77 -14.86 -10.50
C TYR A 473 -16.70 -13.81 -10.23
N ALA A 474 -17.03 -12.54 -10.46
CA ALA A 474 -16.18 -11.44 -10.01
C ALA A 474 -16.13 -11.44 -8.47
N ARG A 475 -14.93 -11.61 -7.90
CA ARG A 475 -14.76 -11.66 -6.43
C ARG A 475 -14.85 -10.29 -5.75
N ALA A 476 -14.68 -9.25 -6.54
CA ALA A 476 -14.81 -7.84 -6.18
C ALA A 476 -15.15 -7.07 -7.46
N ALA A 477 -15.67 -5.84 -7.33
CA ALA A 477 -15.87 -5.00 -8.49
C ALA A 477 -14.56 -4.76 -9.26
N THR A 478 -14.64 -4.77 -10.59
CA THR A 478 -13.46 -4.68 -11.45
C THR A 478 -13.79 -4.17 -12.85
N HIS A 479 -12.76 -3.83 -13.63
CA HIS A 479 -12.88 -3.37 -15.01
C HIS A 479 -12.86 -4.53 -16.00
N LEU A 480 -13.74 -4.46 -17.00
CA LEU A 480 -13.68 -5.26 -18.23
C LEU A 480 -12.92 -4.46 -19.29
N ARG A 481 -11.81 -5.00 -19.79
CA ARG A 481 -10.92 -4.31 -20.73
C ARG A 481 -11.04 -4.86 -22.15
N ALA A 482 -10.69 -4.04 -23.13
CA ALA A 482 -10.72 -4.45 -24.55
C ALA A 482 -9.69 -5.54 -24.88
N LYS A 483 -8.51 -5.51 -24.25
CA LYS A 483 -7.42 -6.48 -24.43
C LYS A 483 -6.78 -6.84 -23.09
N ALA A 484 -6.14 -8.00 -23.00
CA ALA A 484 -5.25 -8.35 -21.90
C ALA A 484 -4.11 -7.30 -21.88
N SER A 485 -4.06 -6.44 -20.85
CA SER A 485 -3.20 -5.25 -20.66
C SER A 485 -3.71 -3.87 -21.13
N SER A 486 -4.84 -3.78 -21.84
CA SER A 486 -5.32 -2.47 -22.34
C SER A 486 -5.82 -1.56 -21.21
N SER A 487 -5.49 -0.27 -21.25
CA SER A 487 -6.07 0.76 -20.37
C SER A 487 -7.52 1.13 -20.74
N THR A 488 -8.01 0.71 -21.92
CA THR A 488 -9.36 0.97 -22.40
C THR A 488 -10.38 0.09 -21.70
N TYR A 489 -11.32 0.72 -21.00
CA TYR A 489 -12.42 0.06 -20.31
C TYR A 489 -13.62 -0.08 -21.22
N LEU A 490 -14.06 -1.32 -21.47
CA LEU A 490 -15.34 -1.61 -22.12
C LEU A 490 -16.50 -1.36 -21.15
N SER A 491 -16.34 -1.82 -19.90
CA SER A 491 -17.29 -1.62 -18.81
C SER A 491 -16.61 -1.88 -17.46
N SER A 492 -17.35 -1.71 -16.37
CA SER A 492 -16.97 -2.23 -15.05
C SER A 492 -18.09 -3.09 -14.49
N VAL A 493 -17.71 -4.20 -13.85
CA VAL A 493 -18.63 -5.17 -13.25
C VAL A 493 -18.55 -5.11 -11.74
N THR A 494 -19.65 -5.48 -11.08
CA THR A 494 -19.75 -5.53 -9.62
C THR A 494 -19.34 -6.90 -9.09
N THR A 495 -19.10 -6.96 -7.78
CA THR A 495 -18.92 -8.20 -7.03
C THR A 495 -20.07 -9.17 -7.30
N SER A 496 -19.74 -10.45 -7.37
CA SER A 496 -20.63 -11.56 -7.68
C SER A 496 -21.23 -11.55 -9.09
N THR A 497 -20.74 -10.68 -10.00
CA THR A 497 -21.11 -10.76 -11.42
C THR A 497 -20.66 -12.09 -11.99
N LYS A 498 -21.61 -12.89 -12.51
CA LYS A 498 -21.33 -14.14 -13.20
C LYS A 498 -20.66 -13.85 -14.54
N VAL A 499 -19.57 -14.56 -14.83
CA VAL A 499 -18.82 -14.45 -16.08
C VAL A 499 -18.52 -15.84 -16.61
N THR A 500 -18.37 -15.97 -17.92
CA THR A 500 -17.88 -17.20 -18.55
C THR A 500 -16.46 -16.97 -19.04
N VAL A 501 -15.48 -17.68 -18.49
CA VAL A 501 -14.09 -17.63 -18.97
C VAL A 501 -14.00 -18.46 -20.25
N THR A 502 -13.47 -17.84 -21.30
CA THR A 502 -13.42 -18.40 -22.66
C THR A 502 -11.98 -18.62 -23.15
N ALA A 503 -11.02 -17.87 -22.60
CA ALA A 503 -9.61 -18.01 -22.90
C ALA A 503 -8.79 -17.38 -21.76
N THR A 504 -7.49 -17.67 -21.72
CA THR A 504 -6.54 -17.02 -20.82
C THR A 504 -5.35 -16.46 -21.62
N SER A 505 -4.74 -15.40 -21.08
CA SER A 505 -3.55 -14.77 -21.64
C SER A 505 -2.73 -14.19 -20.49
N GLY A 506 -1.72 -14.93 -20.04
CA GLY A 506 -0.95 -14.59 -18.85
C GLY A 506 -1.85 -14.47 -17.61
N THR A 507 -1.80 -13.31 -16.94
CA THR A 507 -2.60 -13.04 -15.73
C THR A 507 -4.03 -12.57 -16.02
N TRP A 508 -4.48 -12.66 -17.27
CA TRP A 508 -5.79 -12.23 -17.72
C TRP A 508 -6.65 -13.40 -18.16
N SER A 509 -7.94 -13.33 -17.81
CA SER A 509 -8.98 -14.20 -18.31
C SER A 509 -9.84 -13.42 -19.30
N GLN A 510 -9.97 -13.93 -20.52
CA GLN A 510 -10.99 -13.44 -21.44
C GLN A 510 -12.32 -13.98 -20.98
N VAL A 511 -13.23 -13.07 -20.67
CA VAL A 511 -14.55 -13.38 -20.16
C VAL A 511 -15.63 -12.92 -21.13
N LYS A 512 -16.72 -13.68 -21.17
CA LYS A 512 -17.99 -13.31 -21.79
C LYS A 512 -19.00 -12.95 -20.68
N ILE A 513 -19.63 -11.79 -20.82
CA ILE A 513 -20.64 -11.26 -19.91
C ILE A 513 -21.83 -10.80 -20.78
N GLY A 514 -22.89 -11.61 -20.81
CA GLY A 514 -23.94 -11.44 -21.82
C GLY A 514 -23.35 -11.63 -23.23
N SER A 515 -23.55 -10.65 -24.12
CA SER A 515 -22.95 -10.61 -25.47
C SER A 515 -21.54 -10.04 -25.49
N THR A 516 -21.11 -9.34 -24.44
CA THR A 516 -19.82 -8.62 -24.43
C THR A 516 -18.67 -9.55 -24.07
N LYS A 517 -17.63 -9.58 -24.91
CA LYS A 517 -16.33 -10.20 -24.60
C LYS A 517 -15.34 -9.14 -24.15
N GLY A 518 -14.52 -9.46 -23.17
CA GLY A 518 -13.42 -8.60 -22.73
C GLY A 518 -12.50 -9.32 -21.76
N TRP A 519 -11.55 -8.59 -21.20
CA TRP A 519 -10.50 -9.16 -20.35
C TRP A 519 -10.63 -8.64 -18.93
N ILE A 520 -10.63 -9.56 -17.97
CA ILE A 520 -10.56 -9.29 -16.53
C ILE A 520 -9.30 -9.96 -15.98
N ALA A 521 -8.62 -9.33 -15.03
CA ALA A 521 -7.50 -9.96 -14.36
C ALA A 521 -7.98 -11.25 -13.68
N SER A 522 -7.32 -12.39 -13.94
CA SER A 522 -7.76 -13.70 -13.43
C SER A 522 -7.87 -13.71 -11.90
N SER A 523 -7.05 -12.92 -11.20
CA SER A 523 -7.09 -12.72 -9.74
C SER A 523 -8.37 -12.08 -9.20
N LYS A 524 -9.20 -11.49 -10.08
CA LYS A 524 -10.50 -10.91 -9.75
C LYS A 524 -11.65 -11.89 -9.96
N LEU A 525 -11.38 -13.12 -10.38
CA LEU A 525 -12.38 -14.16 -10.60
C LEU A 525 -12.28 -15.26 -9.52
N VAL A 526 -13.42 -15.87 -9.19
CA VAL A 526 -13.53 -16.96 -8.21
C VAL A 526 -14.63 -17.94 -8.64
N ALA A 527 -14.44 -19.23 -8.40
CA ALA A 527 -15.41 -20.26 -8.74
C ALA A 527 -16.68 -20.20 -7.88
N LYS A 528 -16.52 -19.98 -6.56
CA LYS A 528 -17.64 -19.83 -5.62
C LYS A 528 -18.20 -18.40 -5.67
N LYS A 529 -19.51 -18.27 -5.88
CA LYS A 529 -20.20 -16.98 -5.87
C LYS A 529 -20.01 -16.27 -4.52
N PRO A 530 -19.42 -15.06 -4.49
CA PRO A 530 -19.32 -14.26 -3.27
C PRO A 530 -20.69 -13.81 -2.76
N ALA A 531 -20.75 -13.48 -1.46
CA ALA A 531 -21.92 -12.84 -0.87
C ALA A 531 -22.23 -11.50 -1.56
N ALA A 532 -23.52 -11.19 -1.68
CA ALA A 532 -23.95 -9.92 -2.27
C ALA A 532 -23.52 -8.74 -1.38
N VAL A 533 -23.07 -7.65 -2.02
CA VAL A 533 -22.72 -6.41 -1.31
C VAL A 533 -24.01 -5.77 -0.77
N ALA A 534 -23.99 -5.39 0.50
CA ALA A 534 -25.12 -4.72 1.14
C ALA A 534 -25.41 -3.38 0.46
N THR A 535 -26.65 -3.19 -0.01
CA THR A 535 -27.02 -1.98 -0.74
C THR A 535 -27.34 -0.83 0.21
N THR A 536 -26.95 0.39 -0.15
CA THR A 536 -27.26 1.60 0.61
C THR A 536 -27.90 2.66 -0.29
N THR A 537 -28.85 3.45 0.22
CA THR A 537 -29.43 4.57 -0.54
C THR A 537 -28.66 5.86 -0.28
N MET A 538 -28.24 6.53 -1.35
CA MET A 538 -27.54 7.82 -1.34
C MET A 538 -28.29 8.81 -2.23
N LYS A 539 -27.88 10.08 -2.20
CA LYS A 539 -28.33 11.09 -3.18
C LYS A 539 -27.16 11.80 -3.82
N THR A 540 -27.34 12.28 -5.05
CA THR A 540 -26.33 13.08 -5.73
C THR A 540 -26.20 14.46 -5.06
N LYS A 541 -24.99 14.84 -4.66
CA LYS A 541 -24.66 16.14 -4.07
C LYS A 541 -24.68 17.25 -5.13
N THR A 542 -24.31 16.90 -6.36
CA THR A 542 -24.26 17.75 -7.56
C THR A 542 -24.84 16.97 -8.74
N ALA A 543 -25.16 17.65 -9.84
CA ALA A 543 -25.48 16.94 -11.07
C ALA A 543 -24.24 16.14 -11.53
N VAL A 544 -24.44 14.90 -11.97
CA VAL A 544 -23.35 13.97 -12.30
C VAL A 544 -23.72 13.07 -13.46
N THR A 545 -22.78 12.87 -14.39
CA THR A 545 -22.95 11.91 -15.48
C THR A 545 -22.53 10.53 -15.00
N SER A 546 -23.47 9.58 -15.01
CA SER A 546 -23.21 8.17 -14.78
C SER A 546 -22.61 7.50 -16.03
N ARG A 547 -21.78 6.47 -15.84
CA ARG A 547 -20.96 5.87 -16.92
C ARG A 547 -20.93 4.34 -16.88
N VAL A 548 -20.57 3.72 -18.01
CA VAL A 548 -20.54 2.25 -18.15
C VAL A 548 -19.36 1.59 -17.41
N ALA A 549 -18.31 2.36 -17.10
CA ALA A 549 -17.18 1.91 -16.30
C ALA A 549 -16.82 2.94 -15.22
N ALA A 550 -16.07 2.51 -14.21
CA ALA A 550 -15.49 3.35 -13.16
C ALA A 550 -14.35 4.24 -13.70
N SER A 551 -14.63 5.06 -14.71
CA SER A 551 -13.68 5.97 -15.34
C SER A 551 -14.39 7.14 -16.00
N SER A 552 -13.82 8.34 -15.85
CA SER A 552 -14.31 9.58 -16.46
C SER A 552 -14.22 9.57 -17.99
N SER A 553 -13.36 8.72 -18.55
CA SER A 553 -13.18 8.54 -20.00
C SER A 553 -14.14 7.52 -20.62
N SER A 554 -14.92 6.79 -19.80
CA SER A 554 -15.83 5.76 -20.31
C SER A 554 -17.17 6.31 -20.79
N THR A 555 -17.88 5.56 -21.64
CA THR A 555 -19.15 5.96 -22.23
C THR A 555 -20.17 6.42 -21.17
N ALA A 556 -20.78 7.57 -21.42
CA ALA A 556 -21.85 8.10 -20.58
C ALA A 556 -23.12 7.25 -20.72
N VAL A 557 -23.78 6.97 -19.59
CA VAL A 557 -25.05 6.26 -19.54
C VAL A 557 -26.20 7.26 -19.41
N LYS A 558 -26.18 8.07 -18.33
CA LYS A 558 -27.24 9.05 -18.05
C LYS A 558 -26.74 10.18 -17.17
N LYS A 559 -27.18 11.41 -17.45
CA LYS A 559 -26.99 12.56 -16.55
C LYS A 559 -28.01 12.49 -15.41
N LEU A 560 -27.51 12.45 -14.18
CA LEU A 560 -28.31 12.47 -12.96
C LEU A 560 -28.33 13.91 -12.42
N ALA A 561 -29.52 14.46 -12.19
CA ALA A 561 -29.67 15.79 -11.61
C ALA A 561 -29.19 15.81 -10.15
N LYS A 562 -28.89 16.98 -9.59
CA LYS A 562 -28.60 17.15 -8.15
C LYS A 562 -29.80 16.68 -7.31
N GLY A 563 -29.54 15.96 -6.23
CA GLY A 563 -30.56 15.41 -5.34
C GLY A 563 -31.19 14.09 -5.82
N THR A 564 -30.79 13.57 -6.99
CA THR A 564 -31.25 12.27 -7.50
C THR A 564 -30.89 11.17 -6.51
N GLN A 565 -31.86 10.35 -6.13
CA GLN A 565 -31.62 9.20 -5.26
C GLN A 565 -31.07 8.03 -6.07
N VAL A 566 -30.10 7.35 -5.48
CA VAL A 566 -29.40 6.22 -6.10
C VAL A 566 -29.18 5.13 -5.08
N THR A 567 -29.35 3.87 -5.51
CA THR A 567 -28.99 2.71 -4.70
C THR A 567 -27.55 2.33 -5.03
N VAL A 568 -26.66 2.48 -4.06
CA VAL A 568 -25.27 2.02 -4.13
C VAL A 568 -25.25 0.50 -4.01
N VAL A 569 -24.56 -0.13 -4.97
CA VAL A 569 -24.46 -1.60 -5.06
C VAL A 569 -23.02 -2.10 -5.00
N ASP A 570 -22.01 -1.25 -5.23
CA ASP A 570 -20.59 -1.61 -5.12
C ASP A 570 -19.66 -0.38 -5.25
N GLY A 571 -18.34 -0.58 -5.24
CA GLY A 571 -17.34 0.48 -5.46
C GLY A 571 -16.01 -0.01 -6.06
N ILE A 572 -15.36 0.85 -6.84
CA ILE A 572 -13.99 0.66 -7.37
C ILE A 572 -13.24 1.99 -7.18
N GLY A 573 -12.26 2.02 -6.29
CA GLY A 573 -11.50 3.24 -5.99
C GLY A 573 -12.43 4.41 -5.62
N ASN A 574 -12.31 5.53 -6.34
CA ASN A 574 -13.14 6.73 -6.15
C ASN A 574 -14.47 6.71 -6.91
N TRP A 575 -14.90 5.55 -7.43
CA TRP A 575 -16.15 5.37 -8.14
C TRP A 575 -17.10 4.47 -7.36
N THR A 576 -18.37 4.84 -7.37
CA THR A 576 -19.45 4.08 -6.76
C THR A 576 -20.34 3.51 -7.86
N ALA A 577 -20.63 2.21 -7.80
CA ALA A 577 -21.64 1.58 -8.62
C ALA A 577 -23.02 1.89 -8.05
N VAL A 578 -23.90 2.41 -8.89
CA VAL A 578 -25.26 2.81 -8.53
C VAL A 578 -26.27 2.19 -9.50
N LYS A 579 -27.48 1.93 -9.00
CA LYS A 579 -28.61 1.61 -9.86
C LYS A 579 -29.20 2.87 -10.47
N VAL A 580 -29.33 2.87 -11.79
CA VAL A 580 -30.02 3.89 -12.60
C VAL A 580 -31.10 3.17 -13.39
N GLY A 581 -32.33 3.16 -12.87
CA GLY A 581 -33.36 2.23 -13.34
C GLY A 581 -32.98 0.78 -13.02
N SER A 582 -33.11 -0.14 -13.99
CA SER A 582 -32.67 -1.54 -13.85
C SER A 582 -31.16 -1.72 -14.04
N ALA A 583 -30.51 -0.79 -14.76
CA ALA A 583 -29.09 -0.86 -15.10
C ALA A 583 -28.18 -0.44 -13.94
N THR A 584 -26.98 -1.03 -13.89
CA THR A 584 -25.89 -0.59 -13.01
C THR A 584 -25.01 0.38 -13.79
N ALA A 585 -24.74 1.56 -13.23
CA ALA A 585 -23.84 2.57 -13.78
C ALA A 585 -22.88 3.09 -12.71
N TRP A 586 -21.84 3.81 -13.12
CA TRP A 586 -20.77 4.27 -12.25
C TRP A 586 -20.75 5.79 -12.15
N VAL A 587 -20.64 6.31 -10.93
CA VAL A 587 -20.50 7.75 -10.65
C VAL A 587 -19.32 8.00 -9.71
N PRO A 588 -18.66 9.17 -9.75
CA PRO A 588 -17.67 9.52 -8.74
C PRO A 588 -18.28 9.50 -7.34
N THR A 589 -17.61 8.86 -6.39
CA THR A 589 -18.06 8.77 -4.99
C THR A 589 -18.23 10.16 -4.37
N SER A 590 -17.38 11.12 -4.75
CA SER A 590 -17.45 12.52 -4.33
C SER A 590 -18.73 13.25 -4.77
N ALA A 591 -19.40 12.75 -5.82
CA ALA A 591 -20.67 13.29 -6.29
C ALA A 591 -21.87 12.79 -5.46
N LEU A 592 -21.66 11.86 -4.52
CA LEU A 592 -22.70 11.31 -3.67
C LEU A 592 -22.62 11.85 -2.24
N THR A 593 -23.76 11.90 -1.58
CA THR A 593 -23.84 12.17 -0.14
C THR A 593 -24.88 11.26 0.50
N LYS A 594 -24.64 10.92 1.77
CA LYS A 594 -25.60 10.13 2.56
C LYS A 594 -26.90 10.90 2.66
N MET A 595 -28.00 10.16 2.57
CA MET A 595 -29.30 10.75 2.85
C MET A 595 -29.40 11.03 4.35
N THR A 596 -29.47 12.30 4.72
CA THR A 596 -29.86 12.69 6.08
C THR A 596 -31.36 12.51 6.20
N PRO A 597 -31.85 11.71 7.18
CA PRO A 597 -33.28 11.56 7.37
C PRO A 597 -33.92 12.90 7.72
N ALA A 598 -35.02 13.24 7.05
CA ALA A 598 -35.73 14.50 7.29
C ALA A 598 -36.93 14.26 8.20
N ALA A 599 -36.94 14.91 9.37
CA ALA A 599 -38.07 14.86 10.28
C ALA A 599 -39.29 15.59 9.67
N ARG A 600 -40.41 14.87 9.56
CA ARG A 600 -41.71 15.42 9.13
C ARG A 600 -42.80 14.99 10.10
N GLN A 601 -43.98 15.58 9.97
CA GLN A 601 -45.17 15.15 10.69
C GLN A 601 -46.36 15.04 9.75
N THR A 602 -47.24 14.08 10.02
CA THR A 602 -48.46 13.87 9.23
C THR A 602 -49.45 15.02 9.45
N THR A 603 -50.07 15.52 8.37
CA THR A 603 -51.10 16.57 8.46
C THR A 603 -52.51 16.00 8.68
N THR A 604 -52.69 14.71 8.43
CA THR A 604 -53.93 13.94 8.58
C THR A 604 -53.63 12.48 8.92
N SER A 605 -54.65 11.65 9.08
CA SER A 605 -54.50 10.19 9.14
C SER A 605 -53.95 9.68 7.80
N LEU A 606 -52.85 8.93 7.84
CA LEU A 606 -52.04 8.64 6.64
C LEU A 606 -51.65 7.16 6.55
N ASN A 607 -52.09 6.50 5.49
CA ASN A 607 -51.72 5.11 5.19
C ASN A 607 -50.24 4.99 4.79
N VAL A 608 -49.54 4.07 5.43
CA VAL A 608 -48.18 3.64 5.11
C VAL A 608 -48.27 2.40 4.24
N ARG A 609 -47.73 2.45 3.03
CA ARG A 609 -47.82 1.37 2.04
C ARG A 609 -46.48 0.66 1.82
N SER A 610 -46.55 -0.55 1.30
CA SER A 610 -45.38 -1.40 1.01
C SER A 610 -44.51 -0.89 -0.15
N SER A 611 -45.09 -0.20 -1.13
CA SER A 611 -44.36 0.46 -2.22
C SER A 611 -44.96 1.84 -2.52
N ALA A 612 -44.27 2.62 -3.36
CA ALA A 612 -44.64 3.98 -3.76
C ALA A 612 -45.82 3.99 -4.77
N SER A 613 -46.96 3.41 -4.38
CA SER A 613 -48.16 3.30 -5.23
C SER A 613 -49.42 3.30 -4.37
N THR A 614 -50.52 3.84 -4.90
CA THR A 614 -51.86 3.77 -4.28
C THR A 614 -52.43 2.36 -4.27
N SER A 615 -52.00 1.48 -5.19
CA SER A 615 -52.40 0.07 -5.24
C SER A 615 -51.60 -0.83 -4.29
N ALA A 616 -50.56 -0.32 -3.66
CA ALA A 616 -49.69 -1.14 -2.79
C ALA A 616 -50.35 -1.45 -1.44
N LYS A 617 -50.09 -2.66 -0.91
CA LYS A 617 -50.59 -3.13 0.40
C LYS A 617 -50.31 -2.11 1.49
N VAL A 618 -51.34 -1.76 2.27
CA VAL A 618 -51.22 -0.92 3.47
C VAL A 618 -50.57 -1.75 4.57
N ILE A 619 -49.43 -1.27 5.10
CA ILE A 619 -48.69 -1.87 6.22
C ILE A 619 -49.30 -1.41 7.55
N THR A 620 -49.63 -0.13 7.65
CA THR A 620 -50.20 0.50 8.84
C THR A 620 -50.76 1.89 8.51
N THR A 621 -51.40 2.54 9.48
CA THR A 621 -51.95 3.90 9.36
C THR A 621 -51.40 4.77 10.48
N LEU A 622 -50.91 5.97 10.14
CA LEU A 622 -50.38 6.95 11.08
C LEU A 622 -51.45 7.96 11.43
N LYS A 623 -51.61 8.28 12.72
CA LYS A 623 -52.52 9.36 13.17
C LYS A 623 -51.99 10.73 12.72
N LYS A 624 -52.87 11.76 12.64
CA LYS A 624 -52.47 13.16 12.42
C LYS A 624 -51.45 13.60 13.48
N GLY A 625 -50.44 14.37 13.07
CA GLY A 625 -49.37 14.87 13.95
C GLY A 625 -48.25 13.86 14.25
N THR A 626 -48.32 12.64 13.72
CA THR A 626 -47.30 11.61 13.93
C THR A 626 -45.98 12.05 13.29
N LYS A 627 -44.92 12.14 14.11
CA LYS A 627 -43.57 12.44 13.63
C LYS A 627 -42.98 11.23 12.91
N VAL A 628 -42.42 11.47 11.75
CA VAL A 628 -41.81 10.45 10.89
C VAL A 628 -40.44 10.88 10.40
N SER A 629 -39.56 9.91 10.19
CA SER A 629 -38.24 10.14 9.61
C SER A 629 -38.27 9.77 8.12
N VAL A 630 -38.21 10.75 7.23
CA VAL A 630 -38.20 10.52 5.78
C VAL A 630 -36.80 10.08 5.37
N THR A 631 -36.68 8.85 4.86
CA THR A 631 -35.42 8.20 4.50
C THR A 631 -35.23 8.04 2.99
N ALA A 632 -36.30 8.10 2.19
CA ALA A 632 -36.24 8.11 0.72
C ALA A 632 -37.42 8.87 0.09
N THR A 633 -37.37 9.12 -1.23
CA THR A 633 -38.38 9.86 -2.00
C THR A 633 -38.44 9.31 -3.42
N SER A 634 -39.64 8.96 -3.88
CA SER A 634 -39.91 8.44 -5.22
C SER A 634 -41.13 9.16 -5.78
N GLY A 635 -40.92 10.12 -6.68
CA GLY A 635 -41.97 11.02 -7.14
C GLY A 635 -42.69 11.71 -5.97
N ALA A 636 -44.02 11.59 -5.92
CA ALA A 636 -44.85 12.11 -4.83
C ALA A 636 -44.87 11.21 -3.57
N TRP A 637 -44.06 10.15 -3.51
CA TRP A 637 -44.00 9.25 -2.37
C TRP A 637 -42.74 9.45 -1.54
N ARG A 638 -42.88 9.33 -0.23
CA ARG A 638 -41.82 9.51 0.76
C ARG A 638 -41.70 8.21 1.55
N LYS A 639 -40.52 7.59 1.55
CA LYS A 639 -40.26 6.43 2.42
C LYS A 639 -40.01 6.95 3.82
N VAL A 640 -40.77 6.47 4.78
CA VAL A 640 -40.72 6.90 6.18
C VAL A 640 -40.33 5.74 7.08
N SER A 641 -39.63 6.07 8.17
CA SER A 641 -39.37 5.18 9.30
C SER A 641 -40.06 5.74 10.53
N VAL A 642 -40.83 4.90 11.22
CA VAL A 642 -41.54 5.25 12.46
C VAL A 642 -41.67 4.01 13.34
N SER A 643 -41.20 4.10 14.58
CA SER A 643 -41.26 3.02 15.57
C SER A 643 -40.79 1.64 15.05
N GLY A 644 -39.65 1.62 14.34
CA GLY A 644 -39.07 0.41 13.76
C GLY A 644 -39.73 -0.12 12.49
N LYS A 645 -40.89 0.43 12.08
CA LYS A 645 -41.56 0.07 10.82
C LYS A 645 -41.17 1.04 9.70
N THR A 646 -40.99 0.51 8.49
CA THR A 646 -40.71 1.32 7.29
C THR A 646 -41.76 1.10 6.20
N GLY A 647 -42.06 2.16 5.45
CA GLY A 647 -42.96 2.09 4.29
C GLY A 647 -43.10 3.44 3.60
N TRP A 648 -44.00 3.53 2.63
CA TRP A 648 -44.18 4.68 1.75
C TRP A 648 -45.47 5.42 2.05
N VAL A 649 -45.39 6.74 2.15
CA VAL A 649 -46.55 7.63 2.32
C VAL A 649 -46.56 8.69 1.23
N HIS A 650 -47.74 9.18 0.86
CA HIS A 650 -47.85 10.31 -0.06
C HIS A 650 -47.49 11.59 0.68
N GLY A 651 -46.48 12.31 0.22
CA GLY A 651 -45.92 13.41 1.03
C GLY A 651 -46.58 14.77 0.84
N SER A 652 -47.70 14.87 0.12
CA SER A 652 -48.62 16.02 0.30
C SER A 652 -49.19 16.05 1.73
N TYR A 653 -49.24 14.89 2.39
CA TYR A 653 -49.72 14.74 3.77
C TYR A 653 -48.59 14.84 4.81
N LEU A 654 -47.43 15.37 4.43
CA LEU A 654 -46.28 15.54 5.33
C LEU A 654 -45.82 17.00 5.37
N THR A 655 -45.91 17.61 6.54
CA THR A 655 -45.33 18.94 6.80
C THR A 655 -44.02 18.82 7.57
N THR A 656 -43.20 19.88 7.53
CA THR A 656 -41.98 19.96 8.33
C THR A 656 -42.33 20.01 9.82
N VAL A 657 -41.61 19.27 10.65
CA VAL A 657 -41.72 19.43 12.11
C VAL A 657 -41.11 20.79 12.44
N ALA A 658 -41.87 21.68 13.08
CA ALA A 658 -41.30 22.90 13.63
C ALA A 658 -40.19 22.51 14.61
N PRO A 659 -38.97 23.05 14.49
CA PRO A 659 -37.92 22.71 15.42
C PRO A 659 -38.31 23.18 16.82
N THR A 660 -38.13 22.31 17.80
CA THR A 660 -38.26 22.68 19.21
C THR A 660 -37.23 23.76 19.53
N LYS A 661 -37.73 24.97 19.80
CA LYS A 661 -36.90 26.11 20.22
C LYS A 661 -36.43 25.83 21.65
N VAL A 662 -35.13 25.58 21.82
CA VAL A 662 -34.51 25.38 23.14
C VAL A 662 -33.68 26.60 23.47
N VAL A 663 -33.97 27.28 24.58
CA VAL A 663 -33.13 28.38 25.06
C VAL A 663 -31.91 27.78 25.77
N LYS A 664 -30.71 28.17 25.34
CA LYS A 664 -29.44 27.80 25.96
C LYS A 664 -28.64 29.05 26.30
N THR A 665 -27.62 28.88 27.14
CA THR A 665 -26.74 29.99 27.55
C THR A 665 -25.30 29.72 27.15
N THR A 666 -24.60 30.73 26.60
CA THR A 666 -23.18 30.60 26.27
C THR A 666 -22.31 30.46 27.53
N THR A 667 -21.41 29.48 27.57
CA THR A 667 -20.52 29.24 28.72
C THR A 667 -19.24 30.08 28.68
N THR A 668 -18.91 30.60 27.50
CA THR A 668 -17.75 31.45 27.22
C THR A 668 -18.05 32.44 26.08
N SER A 669 -17.11 33.32 25.76
CA SER A 669 -17.18 34.14 24.54
C SER A 669 -17.13 33.24 23.31
N LEU A 670 -18.17 33.33 22.48
CA LEU A 670 -18.47 32.32 21.46
C LEU A 670 -18.74 32.96 20.08
N ASN A 671 -17.98 32.55 19.07
CA ASN A 671 -18.15 33.04 17.70
C ASN A 671 -19.48 32.55 17.11
N LEU A 672 -20.35 33.49 16.73
CA LEU A 672 -21.55 33.23 15.92
C LEU A 672 -21.16 33.23 14.45
N ARG A 673 -21.27 32.08 13.77
CA ARG A 673 -20.79 31.90 12.39
C ARG A 673 -21.90 31.78 11.37
N SER A 674 -21.58 32.09 10.11
CA SER A 674 -22.52 32.00 8.98
C SER A 674 -22.93 30.57 8.60
N SER A 675 -22.10 29.57 8.87
CA SER A 675 -22.42 28.14 8.67
C SER A 675 -21.77 27.26 9.75
N ALA A 676 -22.19 25.99 9.83
CA ALA A 676 -21.72 24.99 10.78
C ALA A 676 -20.27 24.52 10.52
N SER A 677 -19.30 25.44 10.60
CA SER A 677 -17.88 25.17 10.36
C SER A 677 -16.98 26.15 11.11
N THR A 678 -15.81 25.69 11.58
CA THR A 678 -14.79 26.55 12.21
C THR A 678 -14.14 27.52 11.22
N SER A 679 -14.22 27.26 9.92
CA SER A 679 -13.73 28.15 8.86
C SER A 679 -14.76 29.17 8.36
N ALA A 680 -16.03 29.07 8.81
CA ALA A 680 -17.09 29.95 8.34
C ALA A 680 -16.91 31.38 8.86
N LYS A 681 -17.30 32.38 8.03
CA LYS A 681 -17.27 33.80 8.38
C LYS A 681 -17.94 34.02 9.73
N ILE A 682 -17.23 34.69 10.63
CA ILE A 682 -17.73 35.13 11.93
C ILE A 682 -18.67 36.31 11.67
N ILE A 683 -19.94 36.16 12.06
CA ILE A 683 -20.94 37.24 12.00
C ILE A 683 -20.69 38.20 13.15
N THR A 684 -20.49 37.66 14.36
CA THR A 684 -20.18 38.41 15.58
C THR A 684 -19.68 37.45 16.67
N VAL A 685 -19.31 37.98 17.83
CA VAL A 685 -18.91 37.22 19.02
C VAL A 685 -19.96 37.43 20.11
N LEU A 686 -20.51 36.34 20.62
CA LEU A 686 -21.47 36.34 21.72
C LEU A 686 -20.70 36.32 23.04
N LYS A 687 -21.01 37.22 23.97
CA LYS A 687 -20.38 37.25 25.30
C LYS A 687 -20.80 36.01 26.11
N LYS A 688 -19.97 35.57 27.06
CA LYS A 688 -20.35 34.57 28.07
C LYS A 688 -21.67 34.98 28.77
N GLY A 689 -22.58 34.03 28.97
CA GLY A 689 -23.87 34.29 29.60
C GLY A 689 -24.98 34.75 28.65
N THR A 690 -24.69 34.93 27.35
CA THR A 690 -25.70 35.30 26.35
C THR A 690 -26.70 34.15 26.17
N LYS A 691 -27.99 34.46 26.36
CA LYS A 691 -29.09 33.53 26.04
C LYS A 691 -29.28 33.45 24.52
N VAL A 692 -29.36 32.25 23.99
CA VAL A 692 -29.55 31.97 22.57
C VAL A 692 -30.68 30.96 22.37
N THR A 693 -31.50 31.16 21.34
CA THR A 693 -32.55 30.20 20.98
C THR A 693 -32.01 29.24 19.93
N VAL A 694 -31.81 27.98 20.32
CA VAL A 694 -31.44 26.90 19.39
C VAL A 694 -32.63 26.54 18.53
N THR A 695 -32.46 26.66 17.22
CA THR A 695 -33.49 26.39 16.21
C THR A 695 -33.19 25.15 15.38
N THR A 696 -31.94 24.69 15.28
CA THR A 696 -31.59 23.44 14.57
C THR A 696 -30.22 22.94 15.05
N SER A 697 -29.96 21.64 14.91
CA SER A 697 -28.66 21.03 15.22
C SER A 697 -28.06 20.36 13.98
N GLN A 698 -26.75 20.50 13.78
CA GLN A 698 -25.99 19.81 12.73
C GLN A 698 -24.66 19.32 13.31
N GLY A 699 -24.59 18.03 13.68
CA GLY A 699 -23.43 17.48 14.39
C GLY A 699 -23.20 18.20 15.72
N ALA A 700 -21.97 18.65 15.97
CA ALA A 700 -21.62 19.47 17.13
C ALA A 700 -22.00 20.95 16.98
N TRP A 701 -22.68 21.35 15.90
CA TRP A 701 -23.11 22.73 15.70
C TRP A 701 -24.59 22.91 16.04
N ARG A 702 -24.92 24.10 16.54
CA ARG A 702 -26.28 24.55 16.84
C ARG A 702 -26.54 25.82 16.04
N LYS A 703 -27.59 25.82 15.22
CA LYS A 703 -28.12 27.05 14.63
C LYS A 703 -28.89 27.77 15.71
N VAL A 704 -28.52 29.01 15.98
CA VAL A 704 -29.07 29.81 17.07
C VAL A 704 -29.53 31.17 16.58
N THR A 705 -30.55 31.71 17.24
CA THR A 705 -31.02 33.08 17.08
C THR A 705 -30.75 33.86 18.36
N VAL A 706 -30.24 35.08 18.22
CA VAL A 706 -29.96 36.04 19.31
C VAL A 706 -30.29 37.45 18.83
N GLY A 707 -31.33 38.06 19.41
CA GLY A 707 -31.94 39.28 18.85
C GLY A 707 -32.38 39.04 17.39
N SER A 708 -32.00 39.96 16.49
CA SER A 708 -32.25 39.85 15.04
C SER A 708 -31.24 38.98 14.28
N ARG A 709 -30.18 38.49 14.94
CA ARG A 709 -29.09 37.76 14.27
C ARG A 709 -29.30 36.25 14.36
N THR A 710 -29.04 35.54 13.26
CA THR A 710 -29.08 34.08 13.18
C THR A 710 -27.75 33.55 12.66
N GLY A 711 -27.22 32.50 13.30
CA GLY A 711 -25.96 31.88 12.90
C GLY A 711 -25.74 30.53 13.57
N TRP A 712 -24.51 30.03 13.52
CA TRP A 712 -24.11 28.72 14.03
C TRP A 712 -23.05 28.87 15.11
N VAL A 713 -23.20 28.12 16.20
CA VAL A 713 -22.25 28.03 17.32
C VAL A 713 -21.95 26.57 17.65
N HIS A 714 -20.80 26.29 18.27
CA HIS A 714 -20.44 24.93 18.70
C HIS A 714 -21.17 24.56 20.00
N SER A 715 -21.63 23.32 20.11
CA SER A 715 -22.47 22.87 21.23
C SER A 715 -21.75 22.83 22.57
N ASP A 716 -20.45 22.59 22.56
CA ASP A 716 -19.62 22.47 23.79
C ASP A 716 -19.61 23.78 24.60
N TYR A 717 -19.96 24.89 23.96
CA TYR A 717 -19.99 26.21 24.58
C TYR A 717 -21.40 26.68 24.92
N LEU A 718 -22.38 25.77 24.94
CA LEU A 718 -23.75 26.05 25.32
C LEU A 718 -24.21 25.12 26.45
N LYS A 719 -24.67 25.69 27.56
CA LYS A 719 -25.37 24.94 28.62
C LYS A 719 -26.87 25.08 28.44
#